data_AF-A0A7H8T798-F1
#
_entry.id   AF-A0A7H8T798-F1
#
_cell.length_a   1.000
_cell.length_b   1.000
_cell.length_c   1.000
_cell.angle_alpha   90.00
_cell.angle_beta   90.00
_cell.angle_gamma   90.00
#
_symmetry.space_group_name_H-M   'P 1'
#
loop_
_entity.id
_entity.type
_entity.pdbx_description
1 polymer ?
#
loop_
_entity_poly.entity_id
_entity_poly.type
_entity_poly.pdbx_seq_one_letter_code
_entity_poly.pdbx_strand_id
1 'polypeptide(L)'
;MTRVVGSPPGKKRPRNAPMATLAPRRAADRVRQGFVGHRHRMAIRLESRGGTARPKKWRRWFTYTNVTRAIWTVAALALFAWVVEGLYILISSNTTGFERWRQGNPGFETVMRFVGPVLAASIAATLFLFWWYRWTKRRYLTKARDDPHGMVLTAGPDTAEIVGREEIAQVIAERLRDRSTRRPYLLVGGVGVGKTAVLVRLTELLAEQNAVPVPIRLRDANGGSDLNFERMAKQRFIDEAPRGILARGKTERVWQQLLADDKPVVIADGLEEALLGDGFQQNRDNIIRRAIERAYEEKLPLVIASRPHSPLESTPAAIVELEPLSEEEALRFVQARVPETDERRVDWIVETAEVTESPVYLQIARELHRHGALEHDRPDNDPQHMNTRSRDRGMLRLWLLETWDEALCEGRLRRDVALSRRERRDAVEVVSALACVGLLQDKLEVGLGELLDSDVHPGPMRRAQARAGHLWAGGRGFDRYGRRGNVFSEWHRQQIWDVLCRRIGPDERKRLRGGNMDQCRAALARIARNADRLGLVEGFERKVRFPHSIIQAYFGYRVLRQLGERGAGELVEHVLQPPGPSRELLMALVLLSRRRAAGVRARREGVRAEVTKEIEERLRRSRVRGHTLAHRLCRAAERRTDDPKALDLYAAAVEIESVEDAPRLLGHILDEVRGTWTGFKGDRRSLDDAKLRLLRQLGAALRSVSDRVDTTPLYQQLVRIGVREPSYSIRLAAAQEFGTGGNPAFAVIRGRIGLSTDPVEEYNDRLGELRAWKRREYEHWAERMARARAAGVPSRARTERIARLQQDRRTLNQEYRRKRVVLFREFVMRAWMIPMLLGSVDAAHRDEARERLTKWLRHLDPKATGGTPDLPLALEAALAQGFKYAANRRIRHPQADQGGRDDLIRQAETVLQQSRCWYAQVMLLQALCLWKLPDIVGVHEQQAHTTPGGDGHAGGREPPRTLGGATAVQTVERWLSMAGTVNRPPGHPEANGASPRQSLHPFVAEAGDLVALALETGQPERYLWIDEKGVADNIGARTGSRDCYRRHNLWIPPSVGWSTLDARAQCLVADVLVMLNLIERDGHPDEVEERMTRAEQPGTSLPPCISGDRGPLRPGLRAGMGDPPTPGATCLPDCKFQLCPYPPRGCVPRGEIREPFCRQQQALLPGRMRRHLPRLLHRKTPSWVGMRVRELDAFWQQMAGRTRN
;
A
#
# COMPACT_ATOMS: atom_id res chain seq x y z
N MET A 1 16.82 20.60 15.33
CA MET A 1 17.38 19.96 14.12
C MET A 1 18.84 20.36 14.02
N THR A 2 19.75 19.39 14.10
CA THR A 2 21.19 19.63 13.95
C THR A 2 21.60 19.51 12.49
N ARG A 3 22.46 20.44 12.03
CA ARG A 3 23.04 20.39 10.69
C ARG A 3 24.10 19.27 10.68
N VAL A 4 23.96 18.33 9.75
CA VAL A 4 24.81 17.14 9.64
C VAL A 4 25.95 17.32 8.65
N VAL A 5 25.81 18.24 7.70
CA VAL A 5 26.91 18.58 6.78
C VAL A 5 27.25 20.07 6.90
N GLY A 6 28.55 20.40 6.81
CA GLY A 6 29.05 21.78 6.89
C GLY A 6 28.67 22.65 5.68
N SER A 7 29.30 23.82 5.57
CA SER A 7 29.26 24.60 4.33
C SER A 7 30.29 24.00 3.36
N PRO A 8 29.86 23.46 2.21
CA PRO A 8 30.79 22.87 1.25
C PRO A 8 31.71 23.93 0.63
N PRO A 9 32.89 23.56 0.12
CA PRO A 9 33.74 24.49 -0.63
C PRO A 9 32.97 25.10 -1.81
N GLY A 10 33.13 26.41 -2.04
CA GLY A 10 32.43 27.16 -3.10
C GLY A 10 30.92 27.41 -2.86
N LYS A 11 30.31 26.78 -1.85
CA LYS A 11 28.88 26.87 -1.56
C LYS A 11 28.59 27.45 -0.18
N LYS A 12 27.47 28.17 -0.07
CA LYS A 12 26.96 28.69 1.20
C LYS A 12 25.65 27.98 1.53
N ARG A 13 25.55 27.39 2.71
CA ARG A 13 24.25 26.86 3.18
C ARG A 13 23.28 28.01 3.45
N PRO A 14 21.97 27.81 3.18
CA PRO A 14 20.97 28.80 3.52
C PRO A 14 20.93 29.05 5.04
N ARG A 15 20.67 30.31 5.41
CA ARG A 15 20.42 30.65 6.81
C ARG A 15 19.10 30.00 7.25
N ASN A 16 19.05 29.57 8.52
CA ASN A 16 17.81 29.09 9.09
C ASN A 16 16.76 30.21 9.03
N ALA A 17 15.53 29.91 8.59
CA ALA A 17 14.48 30.92 8.57
C ALA A 17 14.26 31.47 9.99
N PRO A 18 14.13 32.80 10.17
CA PRO A 18 13.89 33.39 11.48
C PRO A 18 12.57 32.84 12.04
N MET A 19 12.58 32.42 13.31
CA MET A 19 11.31 32.07 13.96
C MET A 19 10.58 33.36 14.27
N ALA A 20 9.32 33.48 13.83
CA ALA A 20 8.43 34.59 14.22
C ALA A 20 8.27 34.76 15.75
N THR A 21 8.69 33.78 16.54
CA THR A 21 8.65 33.77 18.02
C THR A 21 10.01 34.06 18.69
N LEU A 22 11.09 34.25 17.93
CA LEU A 22 12.43 34.56 18.44
C LEU A 22 13.04 35.75 17.71
N ALA A 23 12.47 36.92 17.94
CA ALA A 23 13.18 38.19 17.83
C ALA A 23 13.38 38.65 19.29
N PRO A 24 14.57 38.69 19.91
CA PRO A 24 15.94 38.70 19.36
C PRO A 24 16.91 37.69 20.03
N ARG A 25 17.99 37.30 19.33
CA ARG A 25 19.30 36.95 19.96
C ARG A 25 20.39 36.92 18.89
N ARG A 26 20.84 38.11 18.48
CA ARG A 26 22.10 38.30 17.72
C ARG A 26 23.24 38.43 18.73
N ALA A 27 23.79 37.32 19.20
CA ALA A 27 25.04 37.34 19.99
C ALA A 27 25.76 35.98 20.09
N ALA A 28 25.11 34.84 19.82
CA ALA A 28 25.70 33.53 20.12
C ALA A 28 26.60 32.95 19.01
N ASP A 29 26.75 33.61 17.86
CA ASP A 29 27.34 33.00 16.66
C ASP A 29 28.88 33.01 16.60
N ARG A 30 29.59 33.64 17.56
CA ARG A 30 31.08 33.70 17.52
C ARG A 30 31.81 32.67 18.38
N VAL A 31 31.16 31.95 19.29
CA VAL A 31 31.86 31.05 20.23
C VAL A 31 31.85 29.56 19.79
N ARG A 32 31.25 29.24 18.63
CA ARG A 32 30.95 27.84 18.28
C ARG A 32 31.96 27.13 17.37
N GLN A 33 33.07 27.76 16.96
CA GLN A 33 33.96 27.21 15.93
C GLN A 33 35.03 26.22 16.45
N GLY A 34 35.30 26.11 17.76
CA GLY A 34 36.34 25.20 18.28
C GLY A 34 35.91 23.76 18.63
N PHE A 35 34.61 23.51 18.88
CA PHE A 35 34.12 22.22 19.43
C PHE A 35 33.24 21.41 18.46
N VAL A 36 33.29 21.73 17.17
CA VAL A 36 32.32 21.24 16.17
C VAL A 36 32.47 19.74 15.91
N GLY A 37 33.69 19.21 15.76
CA GLY A 37 33.91 17.81 15.36
C GLY A 37 33.35 16.77 16.34
N HIS A 38 33.57 16.94 17.65
CA HIS A 38 33.14 15.95 18.65
C HIS A 38 31.63 16.01 18.95
N ARG A 39 31.05 17.23 19.01
CA ARG A 39 29.59 17.42 19.15
C ARG A 39 28.84 16.97 17.91
N HIS A 40 29.43 17.09 16.73
CA HIS A 40 28.87 16.62 15.48
C HIS A 40 28.77 15.10 15.44
N ARG A 41 29.85 14.40 15.83
CA ARG A 41 29.87 12.94 15.99
C ARG A 41 28.84 12.45 17.02
N MET A 42 28.70 13.17 18.14
CA MET A 42 27.70 12.88 19.18
C MET A 42 26.26 13.19 18.73
N ALA A 43 26.03 14.27 17.99
CA ALA A 43 24.72 14.64 17.47
C ALA A 43 24.23 13.63 16.43
N ILE A 44 25.09 13.21 15.50
CA ILE A 44 24.80 12.15 14.53
C ILE A 44 24.46 10.84 15.26
N ARG A 45 25.22 10.47 16.30
CA ARG A 45 24.94 9.26 17.11
C ARG A 45 23.66 9.34 17.95
N LEU A 46 23.30 10.52 18.46
CA LEU A 46 22.06 10.75 19.20
C LEU A 46 20.85 10.76 18.28
N GLU A 47 20.97 11.37 17.09
CA GLU A 47 19.92 11.36 16.06
C GLU A 47 19.75 9.96 15.45
N SER A 48 20.83 9.21 15.21
CA SER A 48 20.74 7.82 14.71
C SER A 48 20.07 6.87 15.70
N ARG A 49 20.23 7.10 17.03
CA ARG A 49 19.55 6.35 18.10
C ARG A 49 18.11 6.79 18.38
N GLY A 50 17.65 7.89 17.78
CA GLY A 50 16.28 8.37 17.92
C GLY A 50 15.28 7.47 17.19
N GLY A 51 14.84 6.38 17.82
CA GLY A 51 13.76 5.54 17.27
C GLY A 51 12.44 6.30 17.10
N THR A 52 11.49 5.69 16.37
CA THR A 52 10.11 6.19 16.24
C THR A 52 9.53 6.54 17.61
N ALA A 53 8.83 7.67 17.70
CA ALA A 53 8.43 8.27 18.97
C ALA A 53 7.75 7.25 19.91
N ARG A 54 8.26 7.11 21.14
CA ARG A 54 7.71 6.17 22.14
C ARG A 54 6.19 6.36 22.28
N PRO A 55 5.38 5.29 22.29
CA PRO A 55 3.94 5.39 22.42
C PRO A 55 3.58 6.02 23.77
N LYS A 56 2.75 7.09 23.72
CA LYS A 56 2.30 7.77 24.93
C LYS A 56 1.12 7.01 25.55
N LYS A 57 1.10 6.82 26.88
CA LYS A 57 -0.03 6.18 27.61
C LYS A 57 -1.38 6.85 27.32
N TRP A 58 -2.45 6.11 27.05
CA TRP A 58 -3.82 6.62 26.83
C TRP A 58 -4.35 7.28 28.12
N ARG A 59 -4.17 8.59 28.21
CA ARG A 59 -4.55 9.39 29.39
C ARG A 59 -5.17 10.71 28.95
N ARG A 60 -6.33 11.01 29.53
CA ARG A 60 -6.88 12.37 29.65
C ARG A 60 -6.21 13.01 30.86
N TRP A 61 -5.53 14.14 30.67
CA TRP A 61 -4.79 14.82 31.74
C TRP A 61 -5.73 15.50 32.75
N PHE A 62 -6.95 15.85 32.32
CA PHE A 62 -8.03 16.41 33.13
C PHE A 62 -9.28 15.52 33.01
N THR A 63 -9.34 14.44 33.79
CA THR A 63 -10.51 13.54 33.84
C THR A 63 -11.32 13.84 35.09
N TYR A 64 -12.61 14.13 34.93
CA TYR A 64 -13.60 14.24 36.00
C TYR A 64 -13.52 13.08 37.01
N THR A 65 -13.11 11.89 36.55
CA THR A 65 -12.94 10.68 37.35
C THR A 65 -11.73 10.69 38.29
N ASN A 66 -10.65 11.40 37.96
CA ASN A 66 -9.52 11.55 38.87
C ASN A 66 -9.84 12.59 39.95
N VAL A 67 -10.58 13.64 39.60
CA VAL A 67 -11.08 14.65 40.55
C VAL A 67 -12.10 14.04 41.50
N THR A 68 -13.11 13.31 40.98
CA THR A 68 -14.07 12.59 41.82
C THR A 68 -13.41 11.49 42.64
N ARG A 69 -12.42 10.74 42.11
CA ARG A 69 -11.62 9.82 42.94
C ARG A 69 -10.94 10.55 44.09
N ALA A 70 -10.28 11.68 43.84
CA ALA A 70 -9.62 12.46 44.88
C ALA A 70 -10.62 12.94 45.94
N ILE A 71 -11.76 13.51 45.52
CA ILE A 71 -12.83 13.98 46.41
C ILE A 71 -13.37 12.84 47.26
N TRP A 72 -13.74 11.71 46.65
CA TRP A 72 -14.29 10.57 47.37
C TRP A 72 -13.25 9.87 48.26
N THR A 73 -11.97 9.84 47.86
CA THR A 73 -10.91 9.33 48.74
C THR A 73 -10.69 10.22 49.96
N VAL A 74 -10.75 11.54 49.79
CA VAL A 74 -10.67 12.48 50.92
C VAL A 74 -11.87 12.31 51.84
N ALA A 75 -13.08 12.16 51.30
CA ALA A 75 -14.29 11.90 52.08
C ALA A 75 -14.23 10.56 52.84
N ALA A 76 -13.72 9.50 52.20
CA ALA A 76 -13.55 8.19 52.83
C ALA A 76 -12.46 8.19 53.91
N LEU A 77 -11.34 8.90 53.69
CA LEU A 77 -10.28 9.08 54.69
C LEU A 77 -10.78 9.87 55.90
N ALA A 78 -11.59 10.92 55.68
CA ALA A 78 -12.22 11.67 56.76
C ALA A 78 -13.17 10.79 57.59
N LEU A 79 -13.95 9.93 56.93
CA LEU A 79 -14.81 8.96 57.63
C LEU A 79 -14.00 7.89 58.37
N PHE A 80 -12.90 7.40 57.80
CA PHE A 80 -12.03 6.43 58.47
C PHE A 80 -11.36 7.05 59.70
N ALA A 81 -10.88 8.29 59.61
CA ALA A 81 -10.35 9.04 60.76
C ALA A 81 -11.41 9.19 61.86
N TRP A 82 -12.67 9.47 61.48
CA TRP A 82 -13.78 9.56 62.42
C TRP A 82 -14.10 8.23 63.12
N VAL A 83 -14.07 7.10 62.40
CA VAL A 83 -14.27 5.76 62.98
C VAL A 83 -13.11 5.38 63.92
N VAL A 84 -11.88 5.70 63.55
CA VAL A 84 -10.69 5.46 64.39
C VAL A 84 -10.76 6.28 65.68
N GLU A 85 -11.21 7.54 65.60
CA GLU A 85 -11.42 8.38 66.78
C GLU A 85 -12.52 7.80 67.69
N GLY A 86 -13.65 7.36 67.13
CA GLY A 86 -14.70 6.68 67.90
C GLY A 86 -14.23 5.40 68.59
N LEU A 87 -13.41 4.59 67.92
CA LEU A 87 -12.82 3.38 68.49
C LEU A 87 -11.78 3.72 69.58
N TYR A 88 -11.01 4.79 69.39
CA TYR A 88 -10.06 5.29 70.39
C TYR A 88 -10.76 5.77 71.67
N ILE A 89 -11.91 6.43 71.55
CA ILE A 89 -12.74 6.83 72.70
C ILE A 89 -13.27 5.60 73.44
N LEU A 90 -13.73 4.58 72.71
CA LEU A 90 -14.23 3.33 73.29
C LEU A 90 -13.15 2.57 74.08
N ILE A 91 -11.89 2.62 73.62
CA ILE A 91 -10.76 1.90 74.23
C ILE A 91 -10.09 2.72 75.34
N SER A 92 -9.94 4.04 75.17
CA SER A 92 -9.16 4.87 76.10
C SER A 92 -9.99 5.47 77.25
N SER A 93 -11.32 5.36 77.21
CA SER A 93 -12.26 5.95 78.18
C SER A 93 -12.12 7.47 78.42
N ASN A 94 -11.27 8.15 77.64
CA ASN A 94 -11.05 9.59 77.69
C ASN A 94 -11.84 10.28 76.57
N THR A 95 -12.64 11.28 76.93
CA THR A 95 -13.42 12.06 75.96
C THR A 95 -12.50 13.02 75.20
N THR A 96 -12.45 12.88 73.86
CA THR A 96 -11.73 13.83 73.01
C THR A 96 -12.47 15.18 72.97
N GLY A 97 -11.75 16.26 72.64
CA GLY A 97 -12.33 17.61 72.55
C GLY A 97 -13.46 17.73 71.52
N PHE A 98 -13.51 16.84 70.53
CA PHE A 98 -14.55 16.77 69.51
C PHE A 98 -15.88 16.24 70.06
N GLU A 99 -15.87 15.22 70.94
CA GLU A 99 -17.09 14.66 71.54
C GLU A 99 -17.78 15.68 72.48
N ARG A 100 -16.99 16.50 73.18
CA ARG A 100 -17.51 17.63 73.98
C ARG A 100 -18.18 18.70 73.11
N TRP A 101 -17.61 19.01 71.94
CA TRP A 101 -18.23 19.93 70.99
C TRP A 101 -19.53 19.35 70.38
N ARG A 102 -19.58 18.04 70.14
CA ARG A 102 -20.76 17.33 69.61
C ARG A 102 -21.94 17.34 70.59
N GLN A 103 -21.71 17.08 71.88
CA GLN A 103 -22.76 17.08 72.90
C GLN A 103 -23.37 18.47 73.11
N GLY A 104 -22.60 19.54 72.86
CA GLY A 104 -23.07 20.93 72.99
C GLY A 104 -23.89 21.47 71.82
N ASN A 105 -24.13 20.69 70.74
CA ASN A 105 -24.77 21.20 69.53
C ASN A 105 -25.87 20.25 68.98
N PRO A 106 -27.15 20.44 69.36
CA PRO A 106 -28.25 19.56 68.93
C PRO A 106 -28.50 19.57 67.41
N GLY A 107 -28.02 20.59 66.69
CA GLY A 107 -28.07 20.64 65.23
C GLY A 107 -27.17 19.62 64.52
N PHE A 108 -26.16 19.06 65.21
CA PHE A 108 -25.25 18.07 64.64
C PHE A 108 -25.97 16.77 64.24
N GLU A 109 -26.94 16.33 65.04
CA GLU A 109 -27.71 15.12 64.77
C GLU A 109 -28.62 15.29 63.55
N THR A 110 -29.13 16.51 63.34
CA THR A 110 -29.93 16.86 62.15
C THR A 110 -29.06 16.89 60.90
N VAL A 111 -27.86 17.49 60.97
CA VAL A 111 -26.89 17.50 59.86
C VAL A 111 -26.45 16.08 59.50
N MET A 112 -26.22 15.21 60.48
CA MET A 112 -25.83 13.82 60.23
C MET A 112 -26.93 12.98 59.57
N ARG A 113 -28.23 13.28 59.78
CA ARG A 113 -29.32 12.65 59.00
C ARG A 113 -29.28 13.00 57.52
N PHE A 114 -28.82 14.20 57.15
CA PHE A 114 -28.63 14.60 55.75
C PHE A 114 -27.29 14.11 55.17
N VAL A 115 -26.23 14.09 55.98
CA VAL A 115 -24.87 13.71 55.55
C VAL A 115 -24.68 12.18 55.51
N GLY A 116 -25.40 11.42 56.35
CA GLY A 116 -25.32 9.95 56.43
C GLY A 116 -25.57 9.23 55.09
N PRO A 117 -26.67 9.51 54.36
CA PRO A 117 -26.91 8.96 53.03
C PRO A 117 -25.83 9.34 52.00
N VAL A 118 -25.30 10.57 52.08
CA VAL A 118 -24.21 11.04 51.22
C VAL A 118 -22.93 10.27 51.51
N LEU A 119 -22.59 10.02 52.77
CA LEU A 119 -21.44 9.21 53.20
C LEU A 119 -21.58 7.74 52.76
N ALA A 120 -22.76 7.13 52.93
CA ALA A 120 -23.01 5.78 52.44
C ALA A 120 -22.86 5.68 50.91
N ALA A 121 -23.40 6.65 50.17
CA ALA A 121 -23.21 6.77 48.72
C ALA A 121 -21.73 7.00 48.35
N SER A 122 -20.98 7.75 49.17
CA SER A 122 -19.54 7.99 49.02
C SER A 122 -18.75 6.71 49.10
N ILE A 123 -19.02 5.89 50.11
CA ILE A 123 -18.35 4.61 50.34
C ILE A 123 -18.69 3.64 49.20
N ALA A 124 -19.97 3.55 48.81
CA ALA A 124 -20.39 2.72 47.68
C ALA A 124 -19.73 3.15 46.36
N ALA A 125 -19.65 4.46 46.09
CA ALA A 125 -18.97 5.02 44.92
C ALA A 125 -17.46 4.76 44.96
N THR A 126 -16.83 4.87 46.13
CA THR A 126 -15.40 4.61 46.33
C THR A 126 -15.07 3.14 46.11
N LEU A 127 -15.83 2.22 46.73
CA LEU A 127 -15.72 0.78 46.52
C LEU A 127 -15.93 0.41 45.04
N PHE A 128 -16.93 1.01 44.40
CA PHE A 128 -17.15 0.80 42.97
C PHE A 128 -15.97 1.28 42.13
N LEU A 129 -15.47 2.52 42.32
CA LEU A 129 -14.41 3.10 41.49
C LEU A 129 -13.02 2.51 41.74
N PHE A 130 -12.70 2.17 42.99
CA PHE A 130 -11.39 1.69 43.40
C PHE A 130 -11.24 0.18 43.29
N TRP A 131 -12.29 -0.56 43.66
CA TRP A 131 -12.27 -2.02 43.67
C TRP A 131 -12.91 -2.59 42.40
N TRP A 132 -14.22 -2.41 42.20
CA TRP A 132 -14.95 -3.08 41.11
C TRP A 132 -14.52 -2.62 39.70
N TYR A 133 -14.56 -1.31 39.45
CA TYR A 133 -14.14 -0.72 38.17
C TYR A 133 -12.69 -1.08 37.83
N ARG A 134 -11.78 -0.98 38.80
CA ARG A 134 -10.37 -1.32 38.60
C ARG A 134 -10.20 -2.82 38.34
N TRP A 135 -10.92 -3.67 39.06
CA TRP A 135 -10.86 -5.13 38.92
C TRP A 135 -11.41 -5.59 37.57
N THR A 136 -12.63 -5.18 37.18
CA THR A 136 -13.22 -5.52 35.88
C THR A 136 -12.36 -5.00 34.73
N LYS A 137 -11.89 -3.75 34.82
CA LYS A 137 -11.00 -3.18 33.81
C LYS A 137 -9.69 -3.97 33.71
N ARG A 138 -9.04 -4.25 34.85
CA ARG A 138 -7.72 -4.92 34.86
C ARG A 138 -7.84 -6.33 34.30
N ARG A 139 -8.87 -7.10 34.69
CA ARG A 139 -9.09 -8.45 34.13
C ARG A 139 -9.39 -8.44 32.63
N TYR A 140 -10.25 -7.54 32.18
CA TYR A 140 -10.53 -7.40 30.74
C TYR A 140 -9.26 -7.03 29.96
N LEU A 141 -8.46 -6.08 30.47
CA LEU A 141 -7.19 -5.69 29.85
C LEU A 141 -6.12 -6.79 29.89
N THR A 142 -6.07 -7.58 30.96
CA THR A 142 -5.18 -8.73 31.06
C THR A 142 -5.56 -9.76 29.99
N LYS A 143 -6.85 -10.09 29.83
CA LYS A 143 -7.32 -10.97 28.76
C LYS A 143 -6.95 -10.43 27.37
N ALA A 144 -7.12 -9.14 27.13
CA ALA A 144 -6.76 -8.50 25.85
C ALA A 144 -5.24 -8.45 25.55
N ARG A 145 -4.38 -8.60 26.57
CA ARG A 145 -2.91 -8.66 26.42
C ARG A 145 -2.41 -10.09 26.26
N ASP A 146 -2.94 -11.00 27.07
CA ASP A 146 -2.45 -12.37 27.16
C ASP A 146 -3.07 -13.25 26.05
N ASP A 147 -4.29 -12.96 25.60
CA ASP A 147 -4.99 -13.66 24.51
C ASP A 147 -5.79 -12.69 23.61
N PRO A 148 -5.09 -11.86 22.80
CA PRO A 148 -5.76 -10.97 21.85
C PRO A 148 -6.46 -11.74 20.72
N HIS A 149 -6.00 -12.94 20.38
CA HIS A 149 -6.57 -13.80 19.33
C HIS A 149 -7.96 -14.31 19.71
N GLY A 150 -8.14 -14.80 20.94
CA GLY A 150 -9.44 -15.25 21.43
C GLY A 150 -10.48 -14.13 21.53
N MET A 151 -10.06 -12.87 21.59
CA MET A 151 -10.97 -11.71 21.57
C MET A 151 -11.45 -11.34 20.16
N VAL A 152 -10.52 -11.30 19.19
CA VAL A 152 -10.84 -11.05 17.78
C VAL A 152 -11.27 -12.36 17.15
N LEU A 153 -12.56 -12.68 17.29
CA LEU A 153 -13.08 -13.98 16.90
C LEU A 153 -12.76 -14.36 15.43
N THR A 154 -12.63 -13.40 14.49
CA THR A 154 -12.25 -13.64 13.08
C THR A 154 -10.80 -14.11 12.89
N ALA A 155 -9.97 -14.05 13.92
CA ALA A 155 -8.58 -14.51 13.86
C ALA A 155 -8.52 -16.04 13.90
N GLY A 156 -7.95 -16.65 12.86
CA GLY A 156 -7.66 -18.08 12.83
C GLY A 156 -6.54 -18.47 13.81
N PRO A 157 -6.43 -19.76 14.19
CA PRO A 157 -5.51 -20.26 15.22
C PRO A 157 -4.01 -19.98 14.92
N ASP A 158 -3.64 -19.75 13.66
CA ASP A 158 -2.26 -19.53 13.22
C ASP A 158 -1.84 -18.05 13.13
N THR A 159 -2.70 -17.11 13.54
CA THR A 159 -2.35 -15.67 13.56
C THR A 159 -1.40 -15.26 14.69
N ALA A 160 -0.93 -16.21 15.50
CA ALA A 160 -0.18 -16.02 16.75
C ALA A 160 1.12 -15.17 16.66
N GLU A 161 1.63 -14.90 15.46
CA GLU A 161 2.82 -14.04 15.27
C GLU A 161 2.55 -13.00 14.19
N ILE A 162 2.24 -11.79 14.63
CA ILE A 162 1.89 -10.67 13.75
C ILE A 162 3.16 -9.92 13.39
N VAL A 163 3.67 -10.16 12.18
CA VAL A 163 4.88 -9.51 11.68
C VAL A 163 4.50 -8.34 10.77
N GLY A 164 5.20 -7.21 10.89
CA GLY A 164 5.13 -6.08 9.96
C GLY A 164 3.86 -5.22 9.98
N ARG A 165 3.06 -5.32 11.04
CA ARG A 165 1.82 -4.53 11.20
C ARG A 165 1.83 -3.62 12.43
N GLU A 166 2.99 -3.51 13.09
CA GLU A 166 3.19 -2.70 14.29
C GLU A 166 3.00 -1.20 14.00
N GLU A 167 3.67 -0.69 12.97
CA GLU A 167 3.66 0.73 12.61
C GLU A 167 2.23 1.22 12.31
N ILE A 168 1.47 0.42 11.57
CA ILE A 168 0.09 0.73 11.19
C ILE A 168 -0.81 0.77 12.44
N ALA A 169 -0.71 -0.24 13.30
CA ALA A 169 -1.48 -0.29 14.54
C ALA A 169 -1.09 0.85 15.51
N GLN A 170 0.19 1.18 15.61
CA GLN A 170 0.68 2.29 16.43
C GLN A 170 0.16 3.65 15.94
N VAL A 171 0.20 3.90 14.62
CA VAL A 171 -0.33 5.13 14.02
C VAL A 171 -1.83 5.24 14.29
N ILE A 172 -2.61 4.18 14.06
CA ILE A 172 -4.06 4.19 14.30
C ILE A 172 -4.34 4.46 15.79
N ALA A 173 -3.66 3.78 16.71
CA ALA A 173 -3.83 3.97 18.15
C ALA A 173 -3.51 5.41 18.60
N GLU A 174 -2.41 6.01 18.12
CA GLU A 174 -2.06 7.40 18.47
C GLU A 174 -3.11 8.40 17.95
N ARG A 175 -3.73 8.14 16.81
CA ARG A 175 -4.71 9.03 16.18
C ARG A 175 -6.09 8.96 16.81
N LEU A 176 -6.54 7.76 17.20
CA LEU A 176 -7.79 7.58 17.90
C LEU A 176 -7.78 8.22 19.30
N ARG A 177 -6.60 8.48 19.86
CA ARG A 177 -6.46 9.05 21.20
C ARG A 177 -7.00 10.48 21.33
N ASP A 178 -6.79 11.35 20.35
CA ASP A 178 -7.19 12.76 20.47
C ASP A 178 -8.65 12.99 20.06
N ARG A 179 -9.55 13.11 21.04
CA ARG A 179 -10.99 13.34 20.82
C ARG A 179 -11.32 14.56 19.96
N SER A 180 -10.45 15.58 19.89
CA SER A 180 -10.73 16.77 19.07
C SER A 180 -10.54 16.52 17.57
N THR A 181 -9.66 15.59 17.21
CA THR A 181 -9.33 15.23 15.82
C THR A 181 -9.74 13.81 15.45
N ARG A 182 -10.25 13.03 16.41
CA ARG A 182 -10.66 11.63 16.27
C ARG A 182 -11.74 11.46 15.21
N ARG A 183 -11.60 10.38 14.45
CA ARG A 183 -12.55 9.91 13.44
C ARG A 183 -12.54 8.38 13.39
N PRO A 184 -13.57 7.76 12.81
CA PRO A 184 -13.49 6.36 12.41
C PRO A 184 -12.34 6.13 11.43
N TYR A 185 -11.60 5.04 11.60
CA TYR A 185 -10.55 4.59 10.68
C TYR A 185 -11.05 3.38 9.91
N LEU A 186 -10.90 3.41 8.59
CA LEU A 186 -11.25 2.31 7.71
C LEU A 186 -9.97 1.66 7.19
N LEU A 187 -9.69 0.43 7.63
CA LEU A 187 -8.60 -0.38 7.15
C LEU A 187 -9.05 -1.14 5.89
N VAL A 188 -8.60 -0.66 4.74
CA VAL A 188 -8.99 -1.20 3.43
C VAL A 188 -7.86 -2.04 2.85
N GLY A 189 -8.20 -3.24 2.39
CA GLY A 189 -7.25 -4.08 1.67
C GLY A 189 -7.92 -5.29 1.07
N GLY A 190 -7.24 -5.93 0.11
CA GLY A 190 -7.73 -7.13 -0.55
C GLY A 190 -7.99 -8.30 0.42
N VAL A 191 -8.48 -9.42 -0.11
CA VAL A 191 -8.60 -10.64 0.70
C VAL A 191 -7.19 -11.11 1.09
N GLY A 192 -7.04 -11.47 2.37
CA GLY A 192 -5.81 -12.07 2.86
C GLY A 192 -4.69 -11.12 3.22
N VAL A 193 -4.71 -9.83 2.88
CA VAL A 193 -3.55 -8.91 3.09
C VAL A 193 -3.11 -8.72 4.56
N GLY A 194 -3.85 -9.26 5.53
CA GLY A 194 -3.52 -9.20 6.96
C GLY A 194 -4.32 -8.16 7.75
N LYS A 195 -5.54 -7.80 7.30
CA LYS A 195 -6.42 -6.85 8.01
C LYS A 195 -6.69 -7.31 9.45
N THR A 196 -7.12 -8.56 9.61
CA THR A 196 -7.39 -9.16 10.93
C THR A 196 -6.13 -9.20 11.79
N ALA A 197 -4.94 -9.44 11.21
CA ALA A 197 -3.68 -9.39 11.95
C ALA A 197 -3.41 -7.99 12.52
N VAL A 198 -3.70 -6.93 11.78
CA VAL A 198 -3.60 -5.54 12.29
C VAL A 198 -4.60 -5.31 13.43
N LEU A 199 -5.83 -5.83 13.33
CA LEU A 199 -6.85 -5.69 14.38
C LEU A 199 -6.44 -6.41 15.68
N VAL A 200 -5.86 -7.59 15.57
CA VAL A 200 -5.32 -8.33 16.73
C VAL A 200 -4.18 -7.54 17.36
N ARG A 201 -3.21 -7.06 16.56
CA ARG A 201 -2.08 -6.30 17.10
C ARG A 201 -2.53 -4.98 17.72
N LEU A 202 -3.52 -4.33 17.11
CA LEU A 202 -4.14 -3.12 17.65
C LEU A 202 -4.83 -3.39 18.99
N THR A 203 -5.48 -4.54 19.15
CA THR A 203 -6.10 -4.97 20.42
C THR A 203 -5.05 -5.04 21.53
N GLU A 204 -3.93 -5.71 21.27
CA GLU A 204 -2.81 -5.83 22.19
C GLU A 204 -2.22 -4.46 22.55
N LEU A 205 -1.87 -3.64 21.54
CA LEU A 205 -1.27 -2.31 21.74
C LEU A 205 -2.18 -1.35 22.50
N LEU A 206 -3.48 -1.35 22.22
CA LEU A 206 -4.45 -0.52 22.95
C LEU A 206 -4.55 -0.96 24.41
N ALA A 207 -4.51 -2.27 24.67
CA ALA A 207 -4.53 -2.81 26.01
C ALA A 207 -3.27 -2.42 26.79
N GLU A 208 -2.07 -2.49 26.20
CA GLU A 208 -0.82 -1.98 26.77
C GLU A 208 -0.92 -0.48 27.12
N GLN A 209 -1.51 0.30 26.23
CA GLN A 209 -1.71 1.74 26.41
C GLN A 209 -2.80 2.11 27.44
N ASN A 210 -3.50 1.12 28.02
CA ASN A 210 -4.62 1.24 28.97
C ASN A 210 -5.96 1.73 28.37
N ALA A 211 -6.11 1.68 27.05
CA ALA A 211 -7.41 1.75 26.36
C ALA A 211 -8.12 0.38 26.43
N VAL A 212 -9.45 0.36 26.32
CA VAL A 212 -10.25 -0.88 26.39
C VAL A 212 -10.66 -1.27 24.97
N PRO A 213 -9.94 -2.18 24.30
CA PRO A 213 -10.29 -2.63 22.96
C PRO A 213 -11.51 -3.55 22.99
N VAL A 214 -12.50 -3.30 22.12
CA VAL A 214 -13.72 -4.09 22.03
C VAL A 214 -13.90 -4.57 20.59
N PRO A 215 -13.38 -5.77 20.25
CA PRO A 215 -13.52 -6.33 18.93
C PRO A 215 -14.93 -6.89 18.68
N ILE A 216 -15.60 -6.36 17.66
CA ILE A 216 -16.93 -6.74 17.22
C ILE A 216 -16.87 -7.33 15.80
N ARG A 217 -17.70 -8.35 15.55
CA ARG A 217 -17.91 -8.91 14.22
C ARG A 217 -19.16 -8.28 13.61
N LEU A 218 -19.02 -7.66 12.45
CA LEU A 218 -20.15 -6.95 11.80
C LEU A 218 -21.16 -7.91 11.15
N ARG A 219 -20.76 -9.17 10.92
CA ARG A 219 -21.66 -10.24 10.48
C ARG A 219 -22.77 -10.54 11.48
N ASP A 220 -22.47 -10.44 12.78
CA ASP A 220 -23.41 -10.78 13.86
C ASP A 220 -24.40 -9.64 14.15
N ALA A 221 -24.42 -8.60 13.31
CA ALA A 221 -25.44 -7.58 13.36
C ALA A 221 -26.80 -8.21 13.04
N ASN A 222 -27.57 -8.53 14.10
CA ASN A 222 -28.95 -8.97 14.01
C ASN A 222 -29.71 -8.07 13.02
N GLY A 223 -30.56 -8.65 12.16
CA GLY A 223 -31.23 -8.02 11.01
C GLY A 223 -32.21 -6.86 11.30
N GLY A 224 -31.94 -6.05 12.34
CA GLY A 224 -32.54 -4.75 12.55
C GLY A 224 -32.08 -3.74 11.50
N SER A 225 -32.91 -2.74 11.26
CA SER A 225 -32.77 -1.72 10.23
C SER A 225 -31.61 -0.72 10.43
N ASP A 226 -30.84 -0.78 11.52
CA ASP A 226 -29.78 0.17 11.85
C ASP A 226 -28.51 -0.52 12.43
N LEU A 227 -27.35 -0.24 11.85
CA LEU A 227 -26.04 -0.76 12.28
C LEU A 227 -25.43 0.20 13.32
N ASN A 228 -25.44 -0.19 14.60
CA ASN A 228 -24.91 0.65 15.70
C ASN A 228 -23.68 0.03 16.38
N PHE A 229 -22.51 0.61 16.11
CA PHE A 229 -21.21 0.12 16.61
C PHE A 229 -21.08 0.21 18.13
N GLU A 230 -21.59 1.27 18.78
CA GLU A 230 -21.51 1.41 20.24
C GLU A 230 -22.35 0.32 20.94
N ARG A 231 -23.57 0.09 20.45
CA ARG A 231 -24.47 -0.94 21.00
C ARG A 231 -23.87 -2.34 20.86
N MET A 232 -23.29 -2.65 19.69
CA MET A 232 -22.60 -3.92 19.45
C MET A 232 -21.39 -4.08 20.37
N ALA A 233 -20.59 -3.03 20.54
CA ALA A 233 -19.43 -3.05 21.43
C ALA A 233 -19.85 -3.25 22.90
N LYS A 234 -20.90 -2.56 23.34
CA LYS A 234 -21.47 -2.73 24.68
C LYS A 234 -21.92 -4.17 24.93
N GLN A 235 -22.65 -4.76 23.98
CA GLN A 235 -23.08 -6.16 24.07
C GLN A 235 -21.88 -7.10 24.18
N ARG A 236 -20.89 -6.93 23.31
CA ARG A 236 -19.65 -7.72 23.33
C ARG A 236 -18.89 -7.61 24.65
N PHE A 237 -18.80 -6.41 25.21
CA PHE A 237 -18.17 -6.17 26.51
C PHE A 237 -18.91 -6.91 27.64
N ILE A 238 -20.25 -6.92 27.61
CA ILE A 238 -21.07 -7.63 28.60
C ILE A 238 -20.89 -9.15 28.48
N ASP A 239 -20.84 -9.68 27.25
CA ASP A 239 -20.69 -11.12 27.00
C ASP A 239 -19.34 -11.67 27.45
N GLU A 240 -18.28 -10.86 27.33
CA GLU A 240 -16.90 -11.17 27.71
C GLU A 240 -16.55 -10.84 29.18
N ALA A 241 -17.37 -10.01 29.85
CA ALA A 241 -17.16 -9.65 31.25
C ALA A 241 -17.43 -10.83 32.21
N PRO A 242 -16.85 -10.84 33.44
CA PRO A 242 -17.01 -11.94 34.39
C PRO A 242 -18.49 -12.24 34.69
N ARG A 243 -18.92 -13.48 34.48
CA ARG A 243 -20.29 -13.95 34.75
C ARG A 243 -20.47 -14.23 36.23
N GLY A 244 -21.47 -13.60 36.86
CA GLY A 244 -21.91 -13.87 38.23
C GLY A 244 -23.32 -13.31 38.48
N ILE A 245 -24.07 -13.93 39.40
CA ILE A 245 -25.50 -13.64 39.65
C ILE A 245 -25.75 -12.16 40.05
N LEU A 246 -24.76 -11.50 40.67
CA LEU A 246 -24.79 -10.08 41.06
C LEU A 246 -24.18 -9.10 40.03
N ALA A 247 -23.74 -9.58 38.85
CA ALA A 247 -22.87 -8.81 37.94
C ALA A 247 -23.61 -8.03 36.83
N ARG A 248 -24.76 -8.52 36.32
CA ARG A 248 -25.41 -7.94 35.12
C ARG A 248 -25.73 -6.43 35.26
N GLY A 249 -26.29 -5.99 36.39
CA GLY A 249 -26.57 -4.57 36.63
C GLY A 249 -25.33 -3.70 36.91
N LYS A 250 -24.22 -4.30 37.36
CA LYS A 250 -22.97 -3.59 37.69
C LYS A 250 -22.07 -3.38 36.47
N THR A 251 -22.09 -4.29 35.50
CA THR A 251 -21.31 -4.18 34.25
C THR A 251 -21.76 -2.99 33.39
N GLU A 252 -23.06 -2.68 33.38
CA GLU A 252 -23.60 -1.47 32.73
C GLU A 252 -22.96 -0.19 33.30
N ARG A 253 -22.90 -0.06 34.62
CA ARG A 253 -22.27 1.09 35.28
C ARG A 253 -20.78 1.20 34.95
N VAL A 254 -20.09 0.06 34.80
CA VAL A 254 -18.68 0.04 34.38
C VAL A 254 -18.54 0.53 32.94
N TRP A 255 -19.42 0.13 32.03
CA TRP A 255 -19.43 0.63 30.65
C TRP A 255 -19.62 2.15 30.58
N GLN A 256 -20.63 2.68 31.29
CA GLN A 256 -20.87 4.13 31.36
C GLN A 256 -19.64 4.88 31.90
N GLN A 257 -18.99 4.34 32.93
CA GLN A 257 -17.76 4.91 33.47
C GLN A 257 -16.58 4.85 32.48
N LEU A 258 -16.48 3.78 31.67
CA LEU A 258 -15.47 3.67 30.62
C LEU A 258 -15.69 4.72 29.53
N LEU A 259 -16.93 4.93 29.10
CA LEU A 259 -17.29 6.00 28.14
C LEU A 259 -16.95 7.39 28.67
N ALA A 260 -17.27 7.68 29.94
CA ALA A 260 -16.92 8.95 30.59
C ALA A 260 -15.40 9.19 30.63
N ASP A 261 -14.63 8.12 30.83
CA ASP A 261 -13.17 8.10 30.80
C ASP A 261 -12.55 8.13 29.40
N ASP A 262 -13.38 8.05 28.35
CA ASP A 262 -12.96 8.00 26.94
C ASP A 262 -11.98 6.85 26.66
N LYS A 263 -12.27 5.65 27.19
CA LYS A 263 -11.41 4.47 27.15
C LYS A 263 -11.79 3.38 26.15
N PRO A 264 -13.06 3.07 25.89
CA PRO A 264 -13.44 2.06 24.91
C PRO A 264 -12.90 2.43 23.54
N VAL A 265 -12.42 1.45 22.79
CA VAL A 265 -12.05 1.57 21.37
C VAL A 265 -12.71 0.41 20.64
N VAL A 266 -13.62 0.72 19.72
CA VAL A 266 -14.37 -0.29 18.97
C VAL A 266 -13.56 -0.75 17.78
N ILE A 267 -13.39 -2.05 17.65
CA ILE A 267 -12.64 -2.68 16.55
C ILE A 267 -13.62 -3.56 15.77
N ALA A 268 -14.07 -3.11 14.62
CA ALA A 268 -15.06 -3.80 13.81
C ALA A 268 -14.38 -4.57 12.66
N ASP A 269 -14.65 -5.87 12.55
CA ASP A 269 -14.16 -6.71 11.46
C ASP A 269 -15.29 -7.13 10.51
N GLY A 270 -14.98 -7.20 9.22
CA GLY A 270 -15.86 -7.71 8.15
C GLY A 270 -17.02 -6.78 7.76
N LEU A 271 -16.75 -5.52 7.42
CA LEU A 271 -17.79 -4.60 6.93
C LEU A 271 -18.46 -5.12 5.65
N GLU A 272 -17.71 -5.81 4.80
CA GLU A 272 -18.24 -6.43 3.60
C GLU A 272 -19.23 -7.58 3.88
N GLU A 273 -19.26 -8.09 5.10
CA GLU A 273 -20.13 -9.18 5.53
C GLU A 273 -21.35 -8.68 6.31
N ALA A 274 -21.39 -7.38 6.61
CA ALA A 274 -22.54 -6.75 7.23
C ALA A 274 -23.70 -6.69 6.23
N LEU A 275 -24.90 -7.09 6.69
CA LEU A 275 -26.18 -6.91 5.98
C LEU A 275 -26.31 -7.72 4.66
N LEU A 276 -25.77 -8.94 4.61
CA LEU A 276 -25.84 -9.83 3.43
C LEU A 276 -27.22 -10.46 3.13
N GLY A 277 -28.28 -10.12 3.89
CA GLY A 277 -29.62 -10.66 3.64
C GLY A 277 -30.27 -10.13 2.35
N ASP A 278 -31.04 -10.99 1.67
CA ASP A 278 -31.64 -10.73 0.34
C ASP A 278 -32.49 -9.44 0.27
N GLY A 279 -33.01 -8.94 1.39
CA GLY A 279 -33.81 -7.69 1.47
C GLY A 279 -32.99 -6.40 1.64
N PHE A 280 -31.72 -6.47 2.04
CA PHE A 280 -30.93 -5.29 2.42
C PHE A 280 -29.87 -4.89 1.38
N GLN A 281 -29.61 -5.72 0.36
CA GLN A 281 -28.57 -5.45 -0.65
C GLN A 281 -28.72 -4.09 -1.35
N GLN A 282 -29.95 -3.62 -1.59
CA GLN A 282 -30.21 -2.34 -2.25
C GLN A 282 -29.96 -1.11 -1.34
N ASN A 283 -30.07 -1.26 -0.02
CA ASN A 283 -29.94 -0.17 0.96
C ASN A 283 -28.67 -0.26 1.83
N ARG A 284 -27.88 -1.32 1.65
CA ARG A 284 -26.70 -1.64 2.44
C ARG A 284 -25.71 -0.49 2.54
N ASP A 285 -25.40 0.13 1.40
CA ASP A 285 -24.42 1.22 1.34
C ASP A 285 -24.88 2.45 2.10
N ASN A 286 -26.18 2.75 2.07
CA ASN A 286 -26.78 3.83 2.83
C ASN A 286 -26.75 3.54 4.35
N ILE A 287 -27.00 2.31 4.76
CA ILE A 287 -26.94 1.91 6.19
C ILE A 287 -25.52 2.00 6.71
N ILE A 288 -24.54 1.47 5.96
CA ILE A 288 -23.12 1.54 6.32
C ILE A 288 -22.66 3.00 6.43
N ARG A 289 -23.02 3.85 5.46
CA ARG A 289 -22.66 5.26 5.47
C ARG A 289 -23.24 5.99 6.68
N ARG A 290 -24.53 5.80 6.98
CA ARG A 290 -25.18 6.40 8.16
C ARG A 290 -24.55 5.94 9.48
N ALA A 291 -24.19 4.67 9.60
CA ALA A 291 -23.53 4.13 10.77
C ALA A 291 -22.16 4.79 11.02
N ILE A 292 -21.37 5.00 9.95
CA ILE A 292 -20.07 5.66 10.02
C ILE A 292 -20.23 7.16 10.33
N GLU A 293 -21.20 7.83 9.71
CA GLU A 293 -21.54 9.24 9.98
C GLU A 293 -21.89 9.45 11.46
N ARG A 294 -22.76 8.59 12.01
CA ARG A 294 -23.11 8.60 13.43
C ARG A 294 -21.90 8.42 14.33
N ALA A 295 -21.04 7.42 14.06
CA ALA A 295 -19.82 7.19 14.84
C ALA A 295 -18.86 8.39 14.80
N TYR A 296 -18.82 9.11 13.68
CA TYR A 296 -18.06 10.35 13.54
C TYR A 296 -18.65 11.50 14.38
N GLU A 297 -19.96 11.71 14.34
CA GLU A 297 -20.66 12.73 15.14
C GLU A 297 -20.51 12.49 16.65
N GLU A 298 -20.63 11.24 17.08
CA GLU A 298 -20.46 10.80 18.47
C GLU A 298 -18.99 10.83 18.93
N LYS A 299 -18.03 11.01 17.99
CA LYS A 299 -16.58 10.92 18.22
C LYS A 299 -16.17 9.57 18.85
N LEU A 300 -16.81 8.50 18.39
CA LEU A 300 -16.51 7.14 18.80
C LEU A 300 -15.11 6.74 18.24
N PRO A 301 -14.18 6.25 19.07
CA PRO A 301 -12.92 5.70 18.59
C PRO A 301 -13.17 4.34 17.95
N LEU A 302 -13.28 4.34 16.62
CA LEU A 302 -13.71 3.19 15.83
C LEU A 302 -12.66 2.86 14.77
N VAL A 303 -12.34 1.58 14.63
CA VAL A 303 -11.58 1.02 13.51
C VAL A 303 -12.44 -0.01 12.82
N ILE A 304 -12.54 0.03 11.50
CA ILE A 304 -13.35 -0.88 10.69
C ILE A 304 -12.43 -1.54 9.66
N ALA A 305 -12.36 -2.87 9.61
CA ALA A 305 -11.74 -3.57 8.50
C ALA A 305 -12.76 -3.83 7.38
N SER A 306 -12.38 -3.52 6.15
CA SER A 306 -13.23 -3.68 4.97
C SER A 306 -12.42 -4.08 3.74
N ARG A 307 -13.08 -4.64 2.73
CA ARG A 307 -12.57 -4.69 1.35
C ARG A 307 -12.69 -3.31 0.68
N PRO A 308 -11.94 -3.05 -0.41
CA PRO A 308 -12.16 -1.86 -1.23
C PRO A 308 -13.60 -1.83 -1.70
N HIS A 309 -14.33 -0.75 -1.38
CA HIS A 309 -15.73 -0.58 -1.72
C HIS A 309 -15.98 0.90 -2.00
N SER A 310 -16.48 1.21 -3.21
CA SER A 310 -16.59 2.58 -3.73
C SER A 310 -17.43 3.54 -2.85
N PRO A 311 -18.56 3.10 -2.24
CA PRO A 311 -19.35 3.94 -1.34
C PRO A 311 -18.61 4.46 -0.10
N LEU A 312 -17.50 3.81 0.29
CA LEU A 312 -16.73 4.17 1.47
C LEU A 312 -15.89 5.44 1.27
N GLU A 313 -15.64 5.87 0.03
CA GLU A 313 -14.88 7.10 -0.27
C GLU A 313 -15.60 8.36 0.20
N SER A 314 -16.94 8.33 0.16
CA SER A 314 -17.79 9.45 0.58
C SER A 314 -18.03 9.53 2.10
N THR A 315 -17.49 8.56 2.86
CA THR A 315 -17.72 8.49 4.31
C THR A 315 -16.77 9.39 5.10
N PRO A 316 -17.17 9.91 6.27
CA PRO A 316 -16.30 10.76 7.09
C PRO A 316 -15.16 10.02 7.81
N ALA A 317 -14.77 8.84 7.33
CA ALA A 317 -13.72 7.99 7.89
C ALA A 317 -12.34 8.22 7.27
N ALA A 318 -11.28 8.06 8.06
CA ALA A 318 -9.91 8.08 7.55
C ALA A 318 -9.56 6.71 6.95
N ILE A 319 -9.31 6.67 5.65
CA ILE A 319 -8.97 5.44 4.93
C ILE A 319 -7.47 5.16 5.04
N VAL A 320 -7.13 3.96 5.50
CA VAL A 320 -5.76 3.43 5.55
C VAL A 320 -5.71 2.18 4.69
N GLU A 321 -4.81 2.18 3.72
CA GLU A 321 -4.64 1.05 2.81
C GLU A 321 -3.58 0.11 3.35
N LEU A 322 -3.90 -1.17 3.35
CA LEU A 322 -2.96 -2.19 3.76
C LEU A 322 -2.23 -2.75 2.54
N GLU A 323 -0.96 -2.38 2.43
CA GLU A 323 -0.06 -2.97 1.44
C GLU A 323 0.38 -4.39 1.83
N PRO A 324 0.81 -5.21 0.86
CA PRO A 324 1.54 -6.45 1.11
C PRO A 324 2.62 -6.32 2.18
N LEU A 325 2.92 -7.43 2.87
CA LEU A 325 4.06 -7.45 3.81
C LEU A 325 5.37 -7.21 3.06
N SER A 326 6.37 -6.62 3.71
CA SER A 326 7.70 -6.57 3.13
C SER A 326 8.28 -7.99 3.02
N GLU A 327 9.14 -8.26 2.03
CA GLU A 327 9.81 -9.57 1.88
C GLU A 327 10.65 -9.93 3.12
N GLU A 328 11.27 -8.95 3.79
CA GLU A 328 12.01 -9.17 5.03
C GLU A 328 11.13 -9.61 6.20
N GLU A 329 9.95 -9.00 6.34
CA GLU A 329 8.98 -9.38 7.36
C GLU A 329 8.34 -10.73 7.05
N ALA A 330 8.03 -10.96 5.78
CA ALA A 330 7.58 -12.24 5.28
C ALA A 330 8.59 -13.36 5.57
N LEU A 331 9.87 -13.11 5.32
CA LEU A 331 10.92 -14.09 5.56
C LEU A 331 11.19 -14.30 7.05
N ARG A 332 11.20 -13.24 7.87
CA ARG A 332 11.26 -13.35 9.34
C ARG A 332 10.09 -14.19 9.86
N PHE A 333 8.89 -13.99 9.34
CA PHE A 333 7.72 -14.78 9.70
C PHE A 333 7.90 -16.27 9.37
N VAL A 334 8.49 -16.59 8.21
CA VAL A 334 8.77 -17.99 7.82
C VAL A 334 9.87 -18.61 8.67
N GLN A 335 10.97 -17.90 8.94
CA GLN A 335 12.19 -18.44 9.57
C GLN A 335 12.16 -18.65 11.09
N ALA A 336 11.31 -17.93 11.84
CA ALA A 336 11.46 -17.64 13.28
C ALA A 336 11.69 -18.81 14.28
N ARG A 337 11.82 -20.09 13.88
CA ARG A 337 11.99 -21.24 14.77
C ARG A 337 12.89 -22.40 14.29
N VAL A 338 13.55 -22.34 13.14
CA VAL A 338 14.37 -23.47 12.63
C VAL A 338 15.85 -23.03 12.50
N PRO A 339 16.79 -23.57 13.30
CA PRO A 339 18.19 -23.11 13.33
C PRO A 339 19.09 -23.55 12.15
N GLU A 340 18.75 -24.62 11.43
CA GLU A 340 19.62 -25.27 10.43
C GLU A 340 19.07 -25.20 9.00
N THR A 341 18.69 -24.00 8.55
CA THR A 341 17.97 -23.83 7.28
C THR A 341 18.86 -23.29 6.17
N ASP A 342 18.69 -23.77 4.94
CA ASP A 342 19.21 -23.08 3.75
C ASP A 342 18.45 -21.76 3.56
N GLU A 343 18.94 -20.71 4.22
CA GLU A 343 18.34 -19.38 4.21
C GLU A 343 18.12 -18.86 2.78
N ARG A 344 18.99 -19.24 1.83
CA ARG A 344 18.94 -18.78 0.43
C ARG A 344 17.76 -19.37 -0.32
N ARG A 345 17.37 -20.61 -0.01
CA ARG A 345 16.23 -21.28 -0.65
C ARG A 345 14.90 -20.70 -0.19
N VAL A 346 14.77 -20.41 1.11
CA VAL A 346 13.56 -19.75 1.65
C VAL A 346 13.44 -18.32 1.14
N ASP A 347 14.56 -17.58 1.08
CA ASP A 347 14.63 -16.23 0.50
C ASP A 347 14.11 -16.23 -0.95
N TRP A 348 14.63 -17.14 -1.78
CA TRP A 348 14.20 -17.29 -3.16
C TRP A 348 12.71 -17.64 -3.32
N ILE A 349 12.15 -18.46 -2.43
CA ILE A 349 10.72 -18.81 -2.45
C ILE A 349 9.88 -17.58 -2.10
N VAL A 350 10.23 -16.86 -1.04
CA VAL A 350 9.51 -15.64 -0.60
C VAL A 350 9.52 -14.59 -1.71
N GLU A 351 10.66 -14.41 -2.37
CA GLU A 351 10.86 -13.46 -3.47
C GLU A 351 10.12 -13.90 -4.74
N THR A 352 10.48 -15.05 -5.33
CA THR A 352 10.04 -15.45 -6.68
C THR A 352 8.56 -15.82 -6.73
N ALA A 353 8.01 -16.39 -5.64
CA ALA A 353 6.58 -16.67 -5.58
C ALA A 353 5.75 -15.44 -5.15
N GLU A 354 6.39 -14.27 -4.93
CA GLU A 354 5.78 -13.04 -4.41
C GLU A 354 4.82 -13.37 -3.25
N VAL A 355 5.32 -14.15 -2.30
CA VAL A 355 4.53 -14.71 -1.19
C VAL A 355 4.03 -13.57 -0.29
N THR A 356 4.76 -12.46 -0.27
CA THR A 356 4.43 -11.18 0.37
C THR A 356 3.06 -10.62 0.02
N GLU A 357 2.61 -10.82 -1.23
CA GLU A 357 1.31 -10.32 -1.69
C GLU A 357 0.12 -11.05 -1.06
N SER A 358 0.33 -12.24 -0.50
CA SER A 358 -0.72 -13.03 0.12
C SER A 358 -0.23 -13.82 1.34
N PRO A 359 -0.62 -13.38 2.54
CA PRO A 359 -0.36 -14.06 3.81
C PRO A 359 -0.69 -15.56 3.86
N VAL A 360 -1.62 -16.08 3.07
CA VAL A 360 -1.85 -17.54 3.02
C VAL A 360 -0.67 -18.29 2.43
N TYR A 361 -0.03 -17.76 1.38
CA TYR A 361 1.17 -18.41 0.87
C TYR A 361 2.30 -18.31 1.90
N LEU A 362 2.37 -17.23 2.70
CA LEU A 362 3.36 -17.11 3.77
C LEU A 362 3.12 -18.14 4.88
N GLN A 363 1.86 -18.32 5.26
CA GLN A 363 1.47 -19.33 6.24
C GLN A 363 1.77 -20.74 5.73
N ILE A 364 1.42 -21.06 4.48
CA ILE A 364 1.73 -22.34 3.87
C ILE A 364 3.25 -22.57 3.83
N ALA A 365 4.02 -21.59 3.36
CA ALA A 365 5.48 -21.68 3.31
C ALA A 365 6.05 -21.93 4.71
N ARG A 366 5.54 -21.22 5.73
CA ARG A 366 5.94 -21.41 7.13
C ARG A 366 5.61 -22.81 7.66
N GLU A 367 4.40 -23.31 7.42
CA GLU A 367 4.00 -24.65 7.83
C GLU A 367 4.89 -25.71 7.17
N LEU A 368 5.10 -25.61 5.86
CA LEU A 368 5.97 -26.52 5.11
C LEU A 368 7.42 -26.44 5.60
N HIS A 369 7.91 -25.25 5.92
CA HIS A 369 9.27 -25.04 6.43
C HIS A 369 9.47 -25.68 7.80
N ARG A 370 8.56 -25.45 8.76
CA ARG A 370 8.60 -26.04 10.11
C ARG A 370 8.66 -27.58 10.10
N HIS A 371 8.18 -28.20 9.03
CA HIS A 371 8.15 -29.66 8.89
C HIS A 371 9.21 -30.20 7.91
N GLY A 372 10.19 -29.38 7.50
CA GLY A 372 11.28 -29.78 6.60
C GLY A 372 10.83 -30.11 5.17
N ALA A 373 9.59 -29.81 4.80
CA ALA A 373 9.02 -30.16 3.49
C ALA A 373 9.50 -29.23 2.36
N LEU A 374 10.02 -28.04 2.70
CA LEU A 374 10.67 -27.14 1.74
C LEU A 374 12.11 -27.56 1.39
N GLU A 375 12.74 -28.35 2.27
CA GLU A 375 14.19 -28.65 2.25
C GLU A 375 14.52 -30.02 1.67
N HIS A 376 13.52 -30.83 1.27
CA HIS A 376 13.79 -32.17 0.76
C HIS A 376 14.56 -32.16 -0.57
N ASP A 377 15.75 -32.77 -0.54
CA ASP A 377 16.52 -33.31 -1.66
C ASP A 377 15.69 -34.38 -2.38
N ARG A 378 14.83 -33.96 -3.32
CA ARG A 378 14.36 -34.89 -4.36
C ARG A 378 15.53 -35.12 -5.33
N PRO A 379 15.76 -36.31 -5.90
CA PRO A 379 16.77 -36.50 -6.93
C PRO A 379 16.46 -35.66 -8.19
N ASP A 380 17.50 -35.18 -8.89
CA ASP A 380 17.41 -34.28 -10.08
C ASP A 380 16.43 -34.78 -11.17
N ASN A 381 16.22 -36.10 -11.24
CA ASN A 381 15.35 -36.78 -12.23
C ASN A 381 13.88 -36.97 -11.80
N ASP A 382 13.44 -36.43 -10.65
CA ASP A 382 12.00 -36.41 -10.34
C ASP A 382 11.32 -35.33 -11.21
N PRO A 383 10.24 -35.62 -11.97
CA PRO A 383 9.46 -34.59 -12.67
C PRO A 383 8.87 -33.51 -11.74
N GLN A 384 8.93 -33.71 -10.42
CA GLN A 384 8.60 -32.76 -9.37
C GLN A 384 9.83 -32.15 -8.66
N HIS A 385 11.06 -32.47 -9.09
CA HIS A 385 12.31 -31.90 -8.58
C HIS A 385 12.37 -30.38 -8.82
N MET A 386 13.04 -29.68 -7.90
CA MET A 386 13.10 -28.23 -7.84
C MET A 386 14.36 -27.69 -8.52
N ASN A 387 14.28 -27.38 -9.81
CA ASN A 387 15.18 -26.38 -10.37
C ASN A 387 14.66 -24.98 -10.00
N THR A 388 15.24 -24.41 -8.94
CA THR A 388 14.88 -23.07 -8.42
C THR A 388 15.24 -21.95 -9.40
N ARG A 389 16.14 -22.17 -10.36
CA ARG A 389 16.68 -21.13 -11.24
C ARG A 389 15.85 -20.81 -12.50
N SER A 390 14.73 -21.50 -12.76
CA SER A 390 14.03 -21.42 -14.07
C SER A 390 12.49 -21.40 -14.06
N ARG A 391 11.83 -21.15 -12.91
CA ARG A 391 10.36 -21.25 -12.79
C ARG A 391 9.66 -19.90 -12.58
N ASP A 392 8.57 -19.70 -13.33
CA ASP A 392 7.63 -18.57 -13.23
C ASP A 392 6.86 -18.55 -11.90
N ARG A 393 6.51 -17.35 -11.41
CA ARG A 393 5.82 -17.08 -10.13
C ARG A 393 4.60 -17.97 -9.89
N GLY A 394 3.74 -18.11 -10.91
CA GLY A 394 2.52 -18.92 -10.80
C GLY A 394 2.80 -20.41 -10.56
N MET A 395 3.93 -20.92 -11.04
CA MET A 395 4.35 -22.30 -10.85
C MET A 395 4.78 -22.58 -9.41
N LEU A 396 5.56 -21.67 -8.80
CA LEU A 396 5.99 -21.81 -7.42
C LEU A 396 4.81 -21.74 -6.45
N ARG A 397 3.84 -20.85 -6.71
CA ARG A 397 2.59 -20.77 -5.93
C ARG A 397 1.77 -22.06 -6.01
N LEU A 398 1.64 -22.65 -7.20
CA LEU A 398 0.98 -23.95 -7.36
C LEU A 398 1.70 -25.05 -6.58
N TRP A 399 3.03 -25.09 -6.68
CA TRP A 399 3.85 -26.10 -5.98
C TRP A 399 3.68 -26.01 -4.47
N LEU A 400 3.74 -24.80 -3.87
CA LEU A 400 3.49 -24.61 -2.44
C LEU A 400 2.14 -25.20 -2.00
N LEU A 401 1.09 -25.00 -2.81
CA LEU A 401 -0.23 -25.55 -2.53
C LEU A 401 -0.29 -27.07 -2.69
N GLU A 402 0.36 -27.64 -3.70
CA GLU A 402 0.42 -29.10 -3.91
C GLU A 402 1.20 -29.81 -2.81
N THR A 403 2.35 -29.28 -2.39
CA THR A 403 3.15 -29.83 -1.28
C THR A 403 2.39 -29.72 0.05
N TRP A 404 1.64 -28.64 0.25
CA TRP A 404 0.78 -28.46 1.42
C TRP A 404 -0.39 -29.46 1.45
N ASP A 405 -1.10 -29.64 0.34
CA ASP A 405 -2.16 -30.67 0.21
C ASP A 405 -1.61 -32.07 0.50
N GLU A 406 -0.45 -32.40 -0.05
CA GLU A 406 0.21 -33.70 0.18
C GLU A 406 0.58 -33.91 1.65
N ALA A 407 1.24 -32.93 2.27
CA ALA A 407 1.62 -32.98 3.69
C ALA A 407 0.40 -33.05 4.63
N LEU A 408 -0.71 -32.40 4.27
CA LEU A 408 -1.98 -32.45 5.00
C LEU A 408 -2.66 -33.81 4.88
N CYS A 409 -2.74 -34.35 3.66
CA CYS A 409 -3.30 -35.67 3.39
C CYS A 409 -2.51 -36.79 4.09
N GLU A 410 -1.19 -36.67 4.17
CA GLU A 410 -0.30 -37.64 4.83
C GLU A 410 -0.29 -37.55 6.35
N GLY A 411 -0.97 -36.55 6.93
CA GLY A 411 -0.98 -36.35 8.38
C GLY A 411 0.33 -35.78 8.93
N ARG A 412 1.22 -35.27 8.08
CA ARG A 412 2.42 -34.54 8.54
C ARG A 412 2.01 -33.21 9.17
N LEU A 413 1.01 -32.55 8.59
CA LEU A 413 0.34 -31.35 9.11
C LEU A 413 -0.91 -31.73 9.94
N ARG A 414 -1.22 -30.90 10.95
CA ARG A 414 -2.38 -31.06 11.86
C ARG A 414 -2.43 -32.45 12.50
N ARG A 415 -1.34 -32.86 13.16
CA ARG A 415 -1.18 -34.17 13.81
C ARG A 415 -2.13 -34.40 14.98
N ASP A 416 -2.61 -33.31 15.58
CA ASP A 416 -3.61 -33.25 16.64
C ASP A 416 -4.99 -33.76 16.21
N VAL A 417 -5.26 -33.79 14.90
CA VAL A 417 -6.54 -34.26 14.36
C VAL A 417 -6.48 -35.77 14.08
N ALA A 418 -7.16 -36.55 14.92
CA ALA A 418 -7.33 -38.00 14.76
C ALA A 418 -8.24 -38.34 13.55
N LEU A 419 -7.63 -38.37 12.36
CA LEU A 419 -8.23 -38.80 11.09
C LEU A 419 -7.19 -39.60 10.29
N SER A 420 -7.60 -40.71 9.69
CA SER A 420 -6.76 -41.54 8.83
C SER A 420 -6.37 -40.81 7.54
N ARG A 421 -5.29 -41.28 6.89
CA ARG A 421 -4.85 -40.77 5.57
C ARG A 421 -5.99 -40.80 4.53
N ARG A 422 -6.86 -41.81 4.59
CA ARG A 422 -8.01 -41.96 3.69
C ARG A 422 -9.09 -40.93 3.98
N GLU A 423 -9.48 -40.77 5.24
CA GLU A 423 -10.49 -39.78 5.65
C GLU A 423 -10.06 -38.34 5.35
N ARG A 424 -8.76 -38.04 5.51
CA ARG A 424 -8.18 -36.74 5.13
C ARG A 424 -8.31 -36.50 3.62
N ARG A 425 -7.97 -37.50 2.80
CA ARG A 425 -8.14 -37.41 1.33
C ARG A 425 -9.62 -37.23 0.94
N ASP A 426 -10.52 -38.02 1.51
CA ASP A 426 -11.96 -37.92 1.21
C ASP A 426 -12.53 -36.54 1.61
N ALA A 427 -12.08 -35.97 2.73
CA ALA A 427 -12.39 -34.60 3.14
C ALA A 427 -11.95 -33.57 2.10
N VAL A 428 -10.71 -33.67 1.62
CA VAL A 428 -10.18 -32.78 0.58
C VAL A 428 -10.95 -32.95 -0.74
N GLU A 429 -11.34 -34.16 -1.14
CA GLU A 429 -12.12 -34.37 -2.37
C GLU A 429 -13.51 -33.74 -2.32
N VAL A 430 -14.25 -33.92 -1.21
CA VAL A 430 -15.58 -33.29 -1.04
C VAL A 430 -15.48 -31.77 -1.03
N VAL A 431 -14.51 -31.21 -0.32
CA VAL A 431 -14.28 -29.76 -0.30
C VAL A 431 -13.84 -29.24 -1.68
N SER A 432 -13.07 -30.02 -2.45
CA SER A 432 -12.73 -29.69 -3.84
C SER A 432 -13.96 -29.55 -4.73
N ALA A 433 -14.94 -30.46 -4.59
CA ALA A 433 -16.19 -30.40 -5.32
C ALA A 433 -17.02 -29.16 -4.93
N LEU A 434 -17.19 -28.91 -3.63
CA LEU A 434 -17.91 -27.73 -3.12
C LEU A 434 -17.22 -26.41 -3.52
N ALA A 435 -15.88 -26.38 -3.52
CA ALA A 435 -15.11 -25.23 -3.97
C ALA A 435 -15.42 -24.91 -5.43
N CYS A 436 -15.41 -25.93 -6.31
CA CYS A 436 -15.73 -25.78 -7.72
C CYS A 436 -17.15 -25.23 -7.96
N VAL A 437 -18.14 -25.70 -7.18
CA VAL A 437 -19.51 -25.13 -7.19
C VAL A 437 -19.48 -23.64 -6.80
N GLY A 438 -18.81 -23.30 -5.70
CA GLY A 438 -18.69 -21.91 -5.24
C GLY A 438 -17.98 -21.00 -6.25
N LEU A 439 -16.95 -21.49 -6.96
CA LEU A 439 -16.27 -20.74 -8.02
C LEU A 439 -17.20 -20.39 -9.18
N LEU A 440 -18.06 -21.34 -9.60
CA LEU A 440 -18.99 -21.14 -10.71
C LEU A 440 -20.19 -20.26 -10.35
N GLN A 441 -20.52 -20.16 -9.06
CA GLN A 441 -21.62 -19.34 -8.55
C GLN A 441 -21.18 -17.99 -7.96
N ASP A 442 -19.87 -17.71 -7.91
CA ASP A 442 -19.29 -16.53 -7.24
C ASP A 442 -19.68 -16.43 -5.75
N LYS A 443 -19.54 -17.55 -5.02
CA LYS A 443 -19.87 -17.66 -3.58
C LYS A 443 -18.73 -18.27 -2.77
N LEU A 444 -18.51 -17.73 -1.57
CA LEU A 444 -17.63 -18.30 -0.54
C LEU A 444 -18.36 -19.29 0.38
N GLU A 445 -19.68 -19.15 0.52
CA GLU A 445 -20.55 -20.07 1.27
C GLU A 445 -21.32 -20.96 0.29
N VAL A 446 -21.13 -22.26 0.39
CA VAL A 446 -21.73 -23.25 -0.51
C VAL A 446 -22.56 -24.22 0.31
N GLY A 447 -23.84 -24.36 -0.04
CA GLY A 447 -24.70 -25.35 0.58
C GLY A 447 -24.31 -26.77 0.19
N LEU A 448 -24.38 -27.73 1.11
CA LEU A 448 -24.17 -29.15 0.78
C LEU A 448 -25.19 -29.65 -0.25
N GLY A 449 -26.41 -29.09 -0.20
CA GLY A 449 -27.46 -29.33 -1.18
C GLY A 449 -27.24 -28.65 -2.54
N GLU A 450 -26.25 -27.77 -2.70
CA GLU A 450 -25.89 -27.22 -4.03
C GLU A 450 -25.05 -28.21 -4.85
N LEU A 451 -24.55 -29.27 -4.23
CA LEU A 451 -23.89 -30.40 -4.88
C LEU A 451 -24.86 -31.55 -5.20
N LEU A 452 -25.98 -31.65 -4.48
CA LEU A 452 -27.01 -32.71 -4.63
C LEU A 452 -28.21 -32.18 -5.42
N ASP A 453 -28.66 -32.86 -6.47
CA ASP A 453 -29.89 -32.48 -7.19
C ASP A 453 -31.15 -33.04 -6.50
N SER A 454 -32.35 -32.80 -7.06
CA SER A 454 -33.61 -33.47 -6.68
C SER A 454 -33.52 -35.00 -6.81
N ASP A 455 -32.69 -35.51 -7.74
CA ASP A 455 -32.27 -36.92 -7.83
C ASP A 455 -30.73 -37.03 -7.81
N VAL A 456 -30.17 -37.86 -6.92
CA VAL A 456 -28.70 -38.11 -6.86
C VAL A 456 -28.21 -38.93 -8.05
N HIS A 457 -29.10 -39.71 -8.69
CA HIS A 457 -28.78 -40.66 -9.75
C HIS A 457 -29.66 -40.46 -10.99
N PRO A 458 -29.46 -39.37 -11.76
CA PRO A 458 -30.23 -39.13 -12.96
C PRO A 458 -29.98 -40.24 -14.01
N GLY A 459 -31.07 -40.84 -14.51
CA GLY A 459 -31.02 -41.83 -15.59
C GLY A 459 -30.36 -41.27 -16.86
N PRO A 460 -29.89 -42.12 -17.79
CA PRO A 460 -29.19 -41.68 -19.01
C PRO A 460 -29.96 -40.62 -19.81
N MET A 461 -31.29 -40.72 -19.86
CA MET A 461 -32.19 -39.80 -20.55
C MET A 461 -32.21 -38.40 -19.93
N ARG A 462 -32.30 -38.29 -18.59
CA ARG A 462 -32.25 -37.01 -17.86
C ARG A 462 -30.88 -36.34 -18.01
N ARG A 463 -29.80 -37.13 -18.03
CA ARG A 463 -28.44 -36.64 -18.32
C ARG A 463 -28.30 -36.08 -19.73
N ALA A 464 -28.87 -36.76 -20.73
CA ALA A 464 -28.92 -36.28 -22.10
C ALA A 464 -29.76 -34.99 -22.21
N GLN A 465 -30.88 -34.92 -21.50
CA GLN A 465 -31.77 -33.75 -21.46
C GLN A 465 -31.11 -32.55 -20.75
N ALA A 466 -30.39 -32.76 -19.65
CA ALA A 466 -29.63 -31.71 -18.97
C ALA A 466 -28.49 -31.17 -19.85
N ARG A 467 -27.81 -32.06 -20.59
CA ARG A 467 -26.78 -31.68 -21.58
C ARG A 467 -27.38 -30.90 -22.76
N ALA A 468 -28.50 -31.35 -23.30
CA ALA A 468 -29.23 -30.63 -24.36
C ALA A 468 -29.71 -29.27 -23.84
N GLY A 469 -30.36 -29.22 -22.68
CA GLY A 469 -30.81 -27.99 -22.04
C GLY A 469 -29.67 -26.99 -21.81
N HIS A 470 -28.48 -27.45 -21.42
CA HIS A 470 -27.29 -26.60 -21.30
C HIS A 470 -26.84 -26.01 -22.65
N LEU A 471 -26.78 -26.83 -23.70
CA LEU A 471 -26.43 -26.36 -25.05
C LEU A 471 -27.46 -25.35 -25.59
N TRP A 472 -28.74 -25.52 -25.27
CA TRP A 472 -29.84 -24.68 -25.73
C TRP A 472 -29.99 -23.39 -24.91
N ALA A 473 -29.67 -23.43 -23.61
CA ALA A 473 -29.64 -22.24 -22.74
C ALA A 473 -28.54 -21.24 -23.14
N GLY A 474 -27.51 -21.68 -23.87
CA GLY A 474 -26.49 -20.81 -24.45
C GLY A 474 -27.02 -19.78 -25.47
N GLY A 475 -28.24 -19.97 -25.99
CA GLY A 475 -28.83 -19.12 -27.04
C GLY A 475 -29.84 -18.05 -26.60
N ARG A 476 -30.33 -18.04 -25.35
CA ARG A 476 -31.30 -17.01 -24.89
C ARG A 476 -30.59 -15.75 -24.39
N GLY A 477 -30.89 -14.64 -25.07
CA GLY A 477 -30.51 -13.28 -24.68
C GLY A 477 -31.14 -12.82 -23.36
N PHE A 478 -30.62 -11.70 -22.87
CA PHE A 478 -30.98 -11.03 -21.62
C PHE A 478 -32.50 -10.78 -21.51
N ASP A 479 -33.06 -10.86 -20.29
CA ASP A 479 -34.38 -10.27 -20.04
C ASP A 479 -34.30 -8.73 -20.16
N ARG A 480 -35.45 -8.06 -20.29
CA ARG A 480 -35.57 -6.60 -20.42
C ARG A 480 -34.94 -5.81 -19.25
N TYR A 481 -34.52 -6.48 -18.18
CA TYR A 481 -33.93 -5.93 -16.96
C TYR A 481 -32.50 -6.44 -16.68
N GLY A 482 -31.87 -7.14 -17.62
CA GLY A 482 -30.51 -7.67 -17.47
C GLY A 482 -30.34 -8.81 -16.45
N ARG A 483 -31.43 -9.40 -15.93
CA ARG A 483 -31.35 -10.55 -15.01
C ARG A 483 -31.37 -11.87 -15.78
N ARG A 484 -30.42 -12.74 -15.45
CA ARG A 484 -30.46 -14.16 -15.83
C ARG A 484 -30.79 -15.00 -14.59
N GLY A 485 -31.64 -16.01 -14.77
CA GLY A 485 -31.81 -17.09 -13.79
C GLY A 485 -30.51 -17.90 -13.62
N ASN A 486 -30.43 -18.68 -12.53
CA ASN A 486 -29.25 -19.40 -12.04
C ASN A 486 -28.33 -19.93 -13.17
N VAL A 487 -27.12 -19.34 -13.30
CA VAL A 487 -26.09 -19.73 -14.30
C VAL A 487 -25.62 -21.18 -14.09
N PHE A 488 -25.76 -21.68 -12.86
CA PHE A 488 -25.40 -23.04 -12.47
C PHE A 488 -26.52 -24.04 -12.79
N SER A 489 -26.31 -24.85 -13.84
CA SER A 489 -27.27 -25.85 -14.31
C SER A 489 -27.03 -27.25 -13.72
N GLU A 490 -28.02 -28.14 -13.86
CA GLU A 490 -27.93 -29.57 -13.52
C GLU A 490 -26.71 -30.24 -14.18
N TRP A 491 -26.39 -29.86 -15.43
CA TRP A 491 -25.22 -30.37 -16.13
C TRP A 491 -23.90 -30.02 -15.42
N HIS A 492 -23.72 -28.79 -14.93
CA HIS A 492 -22.51 -28.38 -14.21
C HIS A 492 -22.35 -29.21 -12.93
N ARG A 493 -23.44 -29.37 -12.17
CA ARG A 493 -23.48 -30.17 -10.94
C ARG A 493 -23.10 -31.61 -11.20
N GLN A 494 -23.63 -32.20 -12.28
CA GLN A 494 -23.36 -33.59 -12.64
C GLN A 494 -21.89 -33.82 -13.00
N GLN A 495 -21.26 -32.91 -13.77
CA GLN A 495 -19.83 -33.03 -14.10
C GLN A 495 -18.95 -33.02 -12.84
N ILE A 496 -19.26 -32.13 -11.89
CA ILE A 496 -18.53 -32.03 -10.61
C ILE A 496 -18.76 -33.29 -9.77
N TRP A 497 -20.00 -33.78 -9.70
CA TRP A 497 -20.37 -35.00 -8.99
C TRP A 497 -19.66 -36.24 -9.55
N ASP A 498 -19.58 -36.38 -10.87
CA ASP A 498 -18.89 -37.48 -11.55
C ASP A 498 -17.38 -37.47 -11.29
N VAL A 499 -16.76 -36.29 -11.14
CA VAL A 499 -15.35 -36.16 -10.72
C VAL A 499 -15.19 -36.59 -9.25
N LEU A 500 -16.06 -36.11 -8.34
CA LEU A 500 -16.01 -36.46 -6.92
C LEU A 500 -16.12 -37.98 -6.72
N CYS A 501 -17.13 -38.60 -7.33
CA CYS A 501 -17.37 -40.04 -7.21
C CYS A 501 -16.20 -40.88 -7.72
N ARG A 502 -15.41 -40.40 -8.68
CA ARG A 502 -14.22 -41.11 -9.19
C ARG A 502 -13.03 -41.07 -8.22
N ARG A 503 -12.94 -40.05 -7.38
CA ARG A 503 -11.78 -39.80 -6.50
C ARG A 503 -11.98 -40.19 -5.05
N ILE A 504 -13.22 -40.15 -4.58
CA ILE A 504 -13.55 -40.54 -3.21
C ILE A 504 -13.34 -42.05 -3.00
N GLY A 505 -13.00 -42.44 -1.77
CA GLY A 505 -12.77 -43.82 -1.38
C GLY A 505 -13.93 -44.75 -1.73
N PRO A 506 -13.69 -46.05 -1.99
CA PRO A 506 -14.69 -47.03 -2.39
C PRO A 506 -15.86 -47.14 -1.40
N ASP A 507 -15.58 -47.04 -0.09
CA ASP A 507 -16.61 -47.16 0.95
C ASP A 507 -17.58 -45.97 0.91
N GLU A 508 -17.06 -44.76 0.84
CA GLU A 508 -17.85 -43.53 0.72
C GLU A 508 -18.50 -43.41 -0.66
N ARG A 509 -17.83 -43.87 -1.72
CA ARG A 509 -18.39 -43.94 -3.08
C ARG A 509 -19.63 -44.83 -3.12
N LYS A 510 -19.59 -45.99 -2.45
CA LYS A 510 -20.74 -46.90 -2.36
C LYS A 510 -21.90 -46.23 -1.64
N ARG A 511 -21.64 -45.50 -0.55
CA ARG A 511 -22.65 -44.74 0.20
C ARG A 511 -23.25 -43.59 -0.62
N LEU A 512 -22.43 -42.84 -1.36
CA LEU A 512 -22.89 -41.73 -2.20
C LEU A 512 -23.58 -42.18 -3.50
N ARG A 513 -23.27 -43.38 -4.01
CA ARG A 513 -23.89 -43.94 -5.24
C ARG A 513 -25.08 -44.86 -5.01
N GLY A 514 -25.29 -45.32 -3.78
CA GLY A 514 -26.38 -46.24 -3.43
C GLY A 514 -27.31 -45.73 -2.34
N GLY A 515 -27.02 -44.57 -1.74
CA GLY A 515 -27.81 -43.98 -0.66
C GLY A 515 -28.89 -43.03 -1.16
N ASN A 516 -29.96 -42.88 -0.38
CA ASN A 516 -30.98 -41.87 -0.64
C ASN A 516 -30.45 -40.44 -0.38
N MET A 517 -31.24 -39.40 -0.72
CA MET A 517 -30.85 -38.00 -0.57
C MET A 517 -30.36 -37.63 0.83
N ASP A 518 -31.04 -38.11 1.88
CA ASP A 518 -30.70 -37.79 3.27
C ASP A 518 -29.44 -38.53 3.74
N GLN A 519 -29.23 -39.77 3.29
CA GLN A 519 -27.99 -40.51 3.52
C GLN A 519 -26.80 -39.83 2.83
N CYS A 520 -26.99 -39.34 1.60
CA CYS A 520 -25.96 -38.59 0.88
C CYS A 520 -25.65 -37.25 1.59
N ARG A 521 -26.67 -36.51 2.04
CA ARG A 521 -26.50 -35.29 2.84
C ARG A 521 -25.75 -35.56 4.15
N ALA A 522 -26.13 -36.61 4.88
CA ALA A 522 -25.46 -36.98 6.13
C ALA A 522 -24.00 -37.37 5.91
N ALA A 523 -23.72 -38.12 4.84
CA ALA A 523 -22.35 -38.48 4.45
C ALA A 523 -21.52 -37.24 4.11
N LEU A 524 -22.03 -36.34 3.27
CA LEU A 524 -21.35 -35.08 2.93
C LEU A 524 -21.16 -34.18 4.16
N ALA A 525 -22.14 -34.08 5.06
CA ALA A 525 -22.04 -33.29 6.28
C ALA A 525 -20.97 -33.83 7.23
N ARG A 526 -20.86 -35.16 7.38
CA ARG A 526 -19.79 -35.80 8.17
C ARG A 526 -18.42 -35.53 7.55
N ILE A 527 -18.27 -35.68 6.25
CA ILE A 527 -16.99 -35.44 5.56
C ILE A 527 -16.62 -33.95 5.61
N ALA A 528 -17.58 -33.05 5.45
CA ALA A 528 -17.38 -31.61 5.61
C ALA A 528 -16.95 -31.24 7.04
N ARG A 529 -17.49 -31.91 8.06
CA ARG A 529 -17.05 -31.76 9.46
C ARG A 529 -15.61 -32.23 9.66
N ASN A 530 -15.17 -33.27 8.97
CA ASN A 530 -13.76 -33.67 8.99
C ASN A 530 -12.86 -32.60 8.34
N ALA A 531 -13.32 -31.96 7.26
CA ALA A 531 -12.60 -30.84 6.66
C ALA A 531 -12.55 -29.60 7.55
N ASP A 532 -13.60 -29.33 8.32
CA ASP A 532 -13.66 -28.28 9.35
C ASP A 532 -12.64 -28.55 10.47
N ARG A 533 -12.57 -29.79 10.97
CA ARG A 533 -11.54 -30.22 11.92
C ARG A 533 -10.11 -30.05 11.39
N LEU A 534 -9.91 -30.20 10.07
CA LEU A 534 -8.61 -29.98 9.41
C LEU A 534 -8.32 -28.48 9.15
N GLY A 535 -9.26 -27.58 9.43
CA GLY A 535 -9.13 -26.14 9.19
C GLY A 535 -9.20 -25.75 7.70
N LEU A 536 -9.74 -26.62 6.85
CA LEU A 536 -9.86 -26.34 5.40
C LEU A 536 -11.03 -25.41 5.09
N VAL A 537 -12.09 -25.50 5.89
CA VAL A 537 -13.37 -24.83 5.73
C VAL A 537 -13.99 -24.56 7.09
N GLU A 538 -14.93 -23.63 7.18
CA GLU A 538 -15.80 -23.47 8.36
C GLU A 538 -17.11 -24.25 8.12
N GLY A 539 -17.36 -25.26 8.96
CA GLY A 539 -18.53 -26.13 8.87
C GLY A 539 -19.76 -25.55 9.57
N PHE A 540 -20.88 -25.44 8.85
CA PHE A 540 -22.21 -25.19 9.42
C PHE A 540 -23.11 -26.41 9.17
N GLU A 541 -24.27 -26.49 9.83
CA GLU A 541 -25.16 -27.67 9.76
C GLU A 541 -25.50 -28.12 8.31
N ARG A 542 -25.63 -27.18 7.36
CA ARG A 542 -26.03 -27.47 5.97
C ARG A 542 -25.15 -26.82 4.90
N LYS A 543 -24.10 -26.09 5.30
CA LYS A 543 -23.27 -25.32 4.39
C LYS A 543 -21.82 -25.29 4.86
N VAL A 544 -20.95 -24.99 3.92
CA VAL A 544 -19.51 -24.90 4.13
C VAL A 544 -19.04 -23.53 3.66
N ARG A 545 -18.20 -22.87 4.45
CA ARG A 545 -17.60 -21.58 4.07
C ARG A 545 -16.10 -21.76 3.87
N PHE A 546 -15.58 -21.21 2.77
CA PHE A 546 -14.14 -21.15 2.55
C PHE A 546 -13.53 -19.96 3.30
N PRO A 547 -12.55 -20.17 4.20
CA PRO A 547 -11.91 -19.08 4.93
C PRO A 547 -11.05 -18.21 4.01
N HIS A 548 -10.54 -18.78 2.90
CA HIS A 548 -9.66 -18.06 1.99
C HIS A 548 -9.91 -18.35 0.51
N SER A 549 -9.94 -17.27 -0.28
CA SER A 549 -10.16 -17.26 -1.74
C SER A 549 -9.17 -18.13 -2.51
N ILE A 550 -7.89 -18.10 -2.11
CA ILE A 550 -6.79 -18.87 -2.72
C ILE A 550 -6.97 -20.38 -2.50
N ILE A 551 -7.37 -20.76 -1.28
CA ILE A 551 -7.63 -22.16 -0.93
C ILE A 551 -8.84 -22.69 -1.71
N GLN A 552 -9.91 -21.88 -1.82
CA GLN A 552 -11.03 -22.21 -2.69
C GLN A 552 -10.61 -22.33 -4.16
N ALA A 553 -9.80 -21.41 -4.67
CA ALA A 553 -9.30 -21.45 -6.04
C ALA A 553 -8.47 -22.72 -6.30
N TYR A 554 -7.60 -23.11 -5.36
CA TYR A 554 -6.80 -24.34 -5.45
C TYR A 554 -7.67 -25.60 -5.43
N PHE A 555 -8.62 -25.69 -4.50
CA PHE A 555 -9.53 -26.83 -4.39
C PHE A 555 -10.46 -26.95 -5.60
N GLY A 556 -10.97 -25.83 -6.13
CA GLY A 556 -11.71 -25.82 -7.39
C GLY A 556 -10.84 -26.21 -8.60
N TYR A 557 -9.58 -25.76 -8.63
CA TYR A 557 -8.59 -26.17 -9.64
C TYR A 557 -8.40 -27.69 -9.67
N ARG A 558 -8.41 -28.38 -8.51
CA ARG A 558 -8.26 -29.85 -8.47
C ARG A 558 -9.37 -30.55 -9.25
N VAL A 559 -10.61 -30.06 -9.21
CA VAL A 559 -11.73 -30.59 -10.00
C VAL A 559 -11.55 -30.26 -11.48
N LEU A 560 -11.26 -29.00 -11.81
CA LEU A 560 -11.04 -28.54 -13.18
C LEU A 560 -9.90 -29.32 -13.87
N ARG A 561 -8.83 -29.65 -13.14
CA ARG A 561 -7.70 -30.45 -13.62
C ARG A 561 -8.14 -31.84 -14.10
N GLN A 562 -9.09 -32.47 -13.41
CA GLN A 562 -9.56 -33.82 -13.76
C GLN A 562 -10.48 -33.84 -14.99
N LEU A 563 -11.14 -32.72 -15.27
CA LEU A 563 -11.92 -32.54 -16.49
C LEU A 563 -11.02 -32.26 -17.72
N GLY A 564 -9.75 -31.92 -17.48
CA GLY A 564 -8.83 -31.44 -18.50
C GLY A 564 -9.21 -30.05 -19.01
N GLU A 565 -8.35 -29.47 -19.85
CA GLU A 565 -8.51 -28.09 -20.31
C GLU A 565 -9.81 -27.86 -21.10
N ARG A 566 -10.23 -28.84 -21.92
CA ARG A 566 -11.48 -28.74 -22.69
C ARG A 566 -12.71 -28.80 -21.80
N GLY A 567 -12.78 -29.80 -20.91
CA GLY A 567 -13.90 -29.94 -19.98
C GLY A 567 -14.00 -28.76 -19.02
N ALA A 568 -12.87 -28.24 -18.54
CA ALA A 568 -12.83 -27.01 -17.76
C ALA A 568 -13.33 -25.80 -18.57
N GLY A 569 -12.90 -25.66 -19.83
CA GLY A 569 -13.35 -24.59 -20.72
C GLY A 569 -14.87 -24.62 -20.99
N GLU A 570 -15.44 -25.80 -21.22
CA GLU A 570 -16.88 -26.00 -21.37
C GLU A 570 -17.65 -25.66 -20.09
N LEU A 571 -17.09 -26.03 -18.93
CA LEU A 571 -17.71 -25.77 -17.62
C LEU A 571 -17.76 -24.28 -17.26
N VAL A 572 -16.78 -23.48 -17.71
CA VAL A 572 -16.70 -22.05 -17.34
C VAL A 572 -17.30 -21.09 -18.38
N GLU A 573 -17.58 -21.55 -19.60
CA GLU A 573 -18.02 -20.68 -20.72
C GLU A 573 -19.23 -19.80 -20.37
N HIS A 574 -20.20 -20.34 -19.64
CA HIS A 574 -21.39 -19.60 -19.20
C HIS A 574 -21.09 -18.59 -18.09
N VAL A 575 -20.13 -18.90 -17.21
CA VAL A 575 -19.70 -18.03 -16.10
C VAL A 575 -18.86 -16.85 -16.60
N LEU A 576 -18.22 -16.98 -17.76
CA LEU A 576 -17.48 -15.89 -18.41
C LEU A 576 -18.40 -14.79 -18.96
N GLN A 577 -19.71 -15.02 -19.07
CA GLN A 577 -20.71 -14.01 -19.49
C GLN A 577 -21.05 -13.04 -18.35
N PRO A 578 -21.54 -11.81 -18.62
CA PRO A 578 -21.94 -10.86 -17.58
C PRO A 578 -22.93 -11.48 -16.59
N PRO A 579 -22.75 -11.32 -15.25
CA PRO A 579 -21.88 -10.35 -14.53
C PRO A 579 -20.37 -10.71 -14.45
N GLY A 580 -19.93 -11.82 -15.05
CA GLY A 580 -18.53 -12.24 -15.17
C GLY A 580 -18.01 -13.08 -13.99
N PRO A 581 -16.85 -13.75 -14.16
CA PRO A 581 -16.35 -14.73 -13.21
C PRO A 581 -15.83 -14.09 -11.92
N SER A 582 -15.77 -14.89 -10.85
CA SER A 582 -15.06 -14.53 -9.63
C SER A 582 -13.55 -14.47 -9.87
N ARG A 583 -12.83 -13.70 -9.04
CA ARG A 583 -11.36 -13.64 -9.13
C ARG A 583 -10.74 -14.98 -8.77
N GLU A 584 -11.37 -15.72 -7.88
CA GLU A 584 -11.01 -17.07 -7.45
C GLU A 584 -11.05 -18.06 -8.62
N LEU A 585 -12.05 -17.94 -9.50
CA LEU A 585 -12.12 -18.76 -10.71
C LEU A 585 -10.98 -18.43 -11.67
N LEU A 586 -10.66 -17.14 -11.88
CA LEU A 586 -9.52 -16.74 -12.70
C LEU A 586 -8.19 -17.30 -12.17
N MET A 587 -7.99 -17.28 -10.85
CA MET A 587 -6.83 -17.91 -10.21
C MET A 587 -6.78 -19.42 -10.46
N ALA A 588 -7.92 -20.12 -10.33
CA ALA A 588 -8.00 -21.56 -10.59
C ALA A 588 -7.63 -21.91 -12.05
N LEU A 589 -8.04 -21.07 -13.01
CA LEU A 589 -7.68 -21.23 -14.43
C LEU A 589 -6.18 -20.97 -14.70
N VAL A 590 -5.57 -20.00 -14.01
CA VAL A 590 -4.12 -19.77 -14.08
C VAL A 590 -3.36 -21.00 -13.54
N LEU A 591 -3.75 -21.53 -12.37
CA LEU A 591 -3.17 -22.75 -11.81
C LEU A 591 -3.30 -23.95 -12.77
N LEU A 592 -4.44 -24.07 -13.47
CA LEU A 592 -4.67 -25.08 -14.50
C LEU A 592 -3.67 -24.98 -15.65
N SER A 593 -3.44 -23.78 -16.17
CA SER A 593 -2.44 -23.53 -17.22
C SER A 593 -1.03 -23.92 -16.77
N ARG A 594 -0.63 -23.54 -15.54
CA ARG A 594 0.71 -23.84 -15.00
C ARG A 594 0.96 -25.34 -14.86
N ARG A 595 0.04 -26.10 -14.26
CA ARG A 595 0.22 -27.56 -14.13
C ARG A 595 0.34 -28.26 -15.47
N ARG A 596 -0.47 -27.84 -16.45
CA ARG A 596 -0.43 -28.38 -17.80
C ARG A 596 0.96 -28.18 -18.42
N ALA A 597 1.51 -26.98 -18.32
CA ALA A 597 2.85 -26.70 -18.85
C ALA A 597 3.96 -27.48 -18.14
N ALA A 598 3.87 -27.67 -16.82
CA ALA A 598 4.79 -28.54 -16.09
C ALA A 598 4.71 -29.99 -16.60
N GLY A 599 3.50 -30.52 -16.82
CA GLY A 599 3.29 -31.86 -17.37
C GLY A 599 3.84 -32.02 -18.79
N VAL A 600 3.76 -30.98 -19.63
CA VAL A 600 4.37 -30.99 -20.98
C VAL A 600 5.90 -31.00 -20.89
N ARG A 601 6.49 -30.19 -20.00
CA ARG A 601 7.96 -30.13 -19.81
C ARG A 601 8.52 -31.45 -19.29
N ALA A 602 7.87 -32.08 -18.31
CA ALA A 602 8.28 -33.38 -17.76
C ALA A 602 8.26 -34.52 -18.79
N ARG A 603 7.45 -34.42 -19.86
CA ARG A 603 7.41 -35.42 -20.94
C ARG A 603 8.52 -35.26 -21.99
N ARG A 604 9.37 -34.22 -21.91
CA ARG A 604 10.42 -33.92 -22.91
C ARG A 604 11.65 -34.86 -22.87
N GLU A 605 11.72 -35.79 -21.92
CA GLU A 605 12.89 -36.68 -21.74
C GLU A 605 12.93 -37.90 -22.71
N GLY A 606 12.35 -37.81 -23.92
CA GLY A 606 12.46 -38.88 -24.92
C GLY A 606 12.02 -38.52 -26.36
N VAL A 607 12.73 -39.05 -27.36
CA VAL A 607 12.54 -38.75 -28.81
C VAL A 607 11.12 -39.08 -29.32
N ARG A 608 10.51 -40.17 -28.84
CA ARG A 608 9.10 -40.54 -29.16
C ARG A 608 8.07 -39.57 -28.56
N ALA A 609 8.40 -38.92 -27.45
CA ALA A 609 7.50 -37.97 -26.79
C ALA A 609 7.42 -36.65 -27.56
N GLU A 610 8.51 -36.23 -28.22
CA GLU A 610 8.58 -34.99 -29.02
C GLU A 610 7.68 -35.05 -30.26
N VAL A 611 7.64 -36.19 -30.96
CA VAL A 611 6.76 -36.42 -32.13
C VAL A 611 5.27 -36.45 -31.71
N THR A 612 4.97 -37.13 -30.61
CA THR A 612 3.60 -37.22 -30.08
C THR A 612 3.10 -35.85 -29.60
N LYS A 613 3.99 -35.05 -29.00
CA LYS A 613 3.76 -33.66 -28.62
C LYS A 613 3.46 -32.80 -29.85
N GLU A 614 4.28 -32.86 -30.90
CA GLU A 614 4.06 -32.03 -32.09
C GLU A 614 2.71 -32.33 -32.75
N ILE A 615 2.28 -33.60 -32.73
CA ILE A 615 0.95 -34.02 -33.19
C ILE A 615 -0.16 -33.50 -32.25
N GLU A 616 -0.01 -33.62 -30.93
CA GLU A 616 -1.01 -33.13 -29.96
C GLU A 616 -1.15 -31.60 -30.02
N GLU A 617 -0.04 -30.90 -30.20
CA GLU A 617 0.02 -29.45 -30.35
C GLU A 617 -0.57 -29.00 -31.70
N ARG A 618 -0.26 -29.69 -32.81
CA ARG A 618 -0.92 -29.46 -34.12
C ARG A 618 -2.43 -29.71 -34.06
N LEU A 619 -2.88 -30.75 -33.37
CA LEU A 619 -4.31 -31.03 -33.16
C LEU A 619 -5.00 -29.96 -32.31
N ARG A 620 -4.31 -29.39 -31.31
CA ARG A 620 -4.81 -28.25 -30.50
C ARG A 620 -4.85 -26.94 -31.30
N ARG A 621 -3.92 -26.76 -32.24
CA ARG A 621 -3.87 -25.63 -33.18
C ARG A 621 -4.98 -25.67 -34.23
N SER A 622 -5.67 -26.80 -34.42
CA SER A 622 -6.78 -26.90 -35.38
C SER A 622 -8.00 -26.07 -34.92
N ARG A 623 -8.59 -25.28 -35.83
CA ARG A 623 -9.87 -24.56 -35.60
C ARG A 623 -11.03 -25.49 -35.17
N VAL A 624 -10.85 -26.80 -35.39
CA VAL A 624 -11.81 -27.88 -35.10
C VAL A 624 -11.84 -28.25 -33.61
N ARG A 625 -10.81 -27.94 -32.81
CA ARG A 625 -10.69 -28.37 -31.39
C ARG A 625 -10.84 -27.22 -30.37
N GLY A 626 -11.72 -26.26 -30.63
CA GLY A 626 -12.19 -25.27 -29.64
C GLY A 626 -11.16 -24.22 -29.21
N HIS A 627 -11.65 -23.10 -28.66
CA HIS A 627 -10.83 -21.98 -28.18
C HIS A 627 -10.05 -22.34 -26.90
N THR A 628 -8.77 -21.95 -26.81
CA THR A 628 -7.95 -22.06 -25.58
C THR A 628 -8.56 -21.25 -24.43
N LEU A 629 -8.18 -21.55 -23.18
CA LEU A 629 -8.68 -20.79 -22.02
C LEU A 629 -8.34 -19.29 -22.13
N ALA A 630 -7.13 -18.94 -22.55
CA ALA A 630 -6.72 -17.55 -22.78
C ALA A 630 -7.61 -16.87 -23.84
N HIS A 631 -7.95 -17.57 -24.94
CA HIS A 631 -8.83 -17.03 -25.98
C HIS A 631 -10.26 -16.81 -25.49
N ARG A 632 -10.80 -17.72 -24.66
CA ARG A 632 -12.13 -17.55 -24.05
C ARG A 632 -12.18 -16.35 -23.10
N LEU A 633 -11.15 -16.16 -22.29
CA LEU A 633 -11.01 -14.99 -21.41
C LEU A 633 -10.88 -13.69 -22.20
N CYS A 634 -10.05 -13.68 -23.26
CA CYS A 634 -9.89 -12.53 -24.16
C CYS A 634 -11.23 -12.14 -24.80
N ARG A 635 -11.95 -13.11 -25.39
CA ARG A 635 -13.28 -12.88 -25.99
C ARG A 635 -14.32 -12.41 -24.96
N ALA A 636 -14.23 -12.89 -23.72
CA ALA A 636 -15.09 -12.42 -22.64
C ALA A 636 -14.76 -10.97 -22.24
N ALA A 637 -13.48 -10.59 -22.22
CA ALA A 637 -13.04 -9.23 -21.95
C ALA A 637 -13.44 -8.25 -23.06
N GLU A 638 -13.30 -8.64 -24.32
CA GLU A 638 -13.68 -7.83 -25.51
C GLU A 638 -15.16 -7.43 -25.51
N ARG A 639 -16.05 -8.28 -24.97
CA ARG A 639 -17.48 -7.96 -24.82
C ARG A 639 -17.76 -6.89 -23.75
N ARG A 640 -16.74 -6.47 -22.99
CA ARG A 640 -16.83 -5.56 -21.82
C ARG A 640 -15.91 -4.36 -22.03
N THR A 641 -16.34 -3.41 -22.85
CA THR A 641 -15.50 -2.24 -23.22
C THR A 641 -15.33 -1.24 -22.08
N ASP A 642 -16.32 -1.10 -21.20
CA ASP A 642 -16.39 -0.02 -20.21
C ASP A 642 -16.18 -0.52 -18.77
N ASP A 643 -16.23 -1.84 -18.52
CA ASP A 643 -16.21 -2.46 -17.19
C ASP A 643 -14.76 -2.75 -16.71
N PRO A 644 -14.35 -2.29 -15.52
CA PRO A 644 -13.03 -2.57 -14.95
C PRO A 644 -12.73 -4.07 -14.82
N LYS A 645 -13.75 -4.93 -14.70
CA LYS A 645 -13.60 -6.39 -14.64
C LYS A 645 -12.96 -6.98 -15.90
N ALA A 646 -13.02 -6.28 -17.03
CA ALA A 646 -12.28 -6.66 -18.24
C ALA A 646 -10.76 -6.65 -18.01
N LEU A 647 -10.23 -5.75 -17.17
CA LEU A 647 -8.81 -5.70 -16.84
C LEU A 647 -8.35 -6.96 -16.09
N ASP A 648 -9.17 -7.49 -15.18
CA ASP A 648 -8.88 -8.74 -14.47
C ASP A 648 -8.91 -9.95 -15.42
N LEU A 649 -9.84 -9.96 -16.39
CA LEU A 649 -9.90 -10.99 -17.45
C LEU A 649 -8.67 -10.94 -18.35
N TYR A 650 -8.25 -9.75 -18.79
CA TYR A 650 -7.02 -9.57 -19.57
C TYR A 650 -5.79 -9.98 -18.76
N ALA A 651 -5.72 -9.65 -17.48
CA ALA A 651 -4.60 -10.05 -16.63
C ALA A 651 -4.47 -11.58 -16.54
N ALA A 652 -5.59 -12.28 -16.30
CA ALA A 652 -5.60 -13.75 -16.28
C ALA A 652 -5.29 -14.36 -17.66
N ALA A 653 -5.76 -13.75 -18.75
CA ALA A 653 -5.47 -14.20 -20.11
C ALA A 653 -3.97 -14.08 -20.45
N VAL A 654 -3.33 -12.96 -20.09
CA VAL A 654 -1.89 -12.73 -20.24
C VAL A 654 -1.09 -13.75 -19.45
N GLU A 655 -1.46 -14.00 -18.18
CA GLU A 655 -0.80 -14.99 -17.36
C GLU A 655 -0.89 -16.39 -17.98
N ILE A 656 -2.08 -16.81 -18.44
CA ILE A 656 -2.27 -18.13 -19.06
C ILE A 656 -1.46 -18.25 -20.36
N GLU A 657 -1.51 -17.24 -21.23
CA GLU A 657 -0.84 -17.23 -22.54
C GLU A 657 0.70 -17.24 -22.41
N SER A 658 1.26 -16.52 -21.42
CA SER A 658 2.72 -16.41 -21.22
C SER A 658 3.44 -17.75 -21.02
N VAL A 659 2.71 -18.81 -20.71
CA VAL A 659 3.27 -20.15 -20.44
C VAL A 659 3.15 -21.09 -21.64
N GLU A 660 2.44 -20.70 -22.70
CA GLU A 660 2.45 -21.45 -23.97
C GLU A 660 3.85 -21.45 -24.60
N ASP A 661 4.22 -22.55 -25.26
CA ASP A 661 5.52 -22.64 -25.97
C ASP A 661 5.61 -21.56 -27.09
N ALA A 662 4.47 -21.21 -27.70
CA ALA A 662 4.35 -20.10 -28.65
C ALA A 662 3.16 -19.17 -28.28
N PRO A 663 3.40 -18.06 -27.54
CA PRO A 663 2.36 -17.15 -27.04
C PRO A 663 1.81 -16.20 -28.13
N ARG A 664 1.05 -16.74 -29.10
CA ARG A 664 0.53 -16.00 -30.26
C ARG A 664 -0.58 -15.00 -29.92
N LEU A 665 -1.37 -15.25 -28.88
CA LEU A 665 -2.49 -14.39 -28.50
C LEU A 665 -2.01 -13.14 -27.74
N LEU A 666 -0.79 -13.15 -27.22
CA LEU A 666 -0.28 -12.06 -26.39
C LEU A 666 -0.29 -10.72 -27.13
N GLY A 667 0.11 -10.69 -28.40
CA GLY A 667 0.04 -9.49 -29.24
C GLY A 667 -1.38 -8.94 -29.39
N HIS A 668 -2.34 -9.83 -29.67
CA HIS A 668 -3.76 -9.46 -29.78
C HIS A 668 -4.30 -8.86 -28.48
N ILE A 669 -4.00 -9.49 -27.33
CA ILE A 669 -4.45 -9.00 -26.02
C ILE A 669 -3.90 -7.58 -25.77
N LEU A 670 -2.62 -7.33 -26.05
CA LEU A 670 -2.04 -5.99 -25.85
C LEU A 670 -2.66 -4.95 -26.78
N ASP A 671 -2.98 -5.30 -28.02
CA ASP A 671 -3.64 -4.38 -28.96
C ASP A 671 -5.06 -4.01 -28.52
N GLU A 672 -5.84 -5.00 -28.04
CA GLU A 672 -7.17 -4.77 -27.47
C GLU A 672 -7.12 -3.91 -26.20
N VAL A 673 -6.23 -4.24 -25.26
CA VAL A 673 -6.01 -3.46 -24.03
C VAL A 673 -5.61 -2.02 -24.38
N ARG A 674 -4.74 -1.82 -25.37
CA ARG A 674 -4.32 -0.49 -25.83
C ARG A 674 -5.48 0.29 -26.46
N GLY A 675 -6.34 -0.39 -27.22
CA GLY A 675 -7.51 0.21 -27.86
C GLY A 675 -8.53 0.74 -26.85
N THR A 676 -8.73 0.00 -25.76
CA THR A 676 -9.76 0.27 -24.74
C THR A 676 -9.23 0.96 -23.47
N TRP A 677 -7.91 1.14 -23.32
CA TRP A 677 -7.24 1.62 -22.10
C TRP A 677 -7.83 2.87 -21.43
N THR A 678 -8.26 3.85 -22.23
CA THR A 678 -8.84 5.11 -21.75
C THR A 678 -10.37 5.09 -21.65
N GLY A 679 -11.01 4.00 -22.11
CA GLY A 679 -12.47 3.83 -22.15
C GLY A 679 -13.07 3.22 -20.89
N PHE A 680 -12.27 2.57 -20.04
CA PHE A 680 -12.74 1.97 -18.79
C PHE A 680 -13.31 3.02 -17.83
N LYS A 681 -14.51 2.74 -17.32
CA LYS A 681 -15.23 3.60 -16.37
C LYS A 681 -15.37 2.86 -15.05
N GLY A 682 -15.23 3.56 -13.94
CA GLY A 682 -15.44 2.97 -12.64
C GLY A 682 -14.91 3.86 -11.54
N ASP A 683 -15.02 3.33 -10.33
CA ASP A 683 -14.35 3.88 -9.15
C ASP A 683 -12.85 4.09 -9.43
N ARG A 684 -12.35 5.32 -9.23
CA ARG A 684 -10.98 5.68 -9.63
C ARG A 684 -9.96 4.77 -8.98
N ARG A 685 -10.14 4.44 -7.71
CA ARG A 685 -9.22 3.60 -6.95
C ARG A 685 -9.24 2.16 -7.44
N SER A 686 -10.43 1.56 -7.58
CA SER A 686 -10.57 0.19 -8.07
C SER A 686 -10.03 0.04 -9.50
N LEU A 687 -10.23 1.06 -10.33
CA LEU A 687 -9.69 1.13 -11.69
C LEU A 687 -8.16 1.26 -11.70
N ASP A 688 -7.60 2.15 -10.89
CA ASP A 688 -6.15 2.35 -10.78
C ASP A 688 -5.47 1.04 -10.29
N ASP A 689 -6.06 0.35 -9.30
CA ASP A 689 -5.57 -0.93 -8.79
C ASP A 689 -5.60 -2.04 -9.87
N ALA A 690 -6.68 -2.14 -10.64
CA ALA A 690 -6.82 -3.12 -11.72
C ALA A 690 -5.82 -2.84 -12.86
N LYS A 691 -5.62 -1.57 -13.23
CA LYS A 691 -4.61 -1.16 -14.22
C LYS A 691 -3.19 -1.47 -13.75
N LEU A 692 -2.85 -1.15 -12.50
CA LEU A 692 -1.55 -1.46 -11.93
C LEU A 692 -1.28 -2.97 -11.91
N ARG A 693 -2.29 -3.78 -11.54
CA ARG A 693 -2.19 -5.25 -11.57
C ARG A 693 -1.92 -5.77 -12.98
N LEU A 694 -2.69 -5.29 -13.98
CA LEU A 694 -2.49 -5.69 -15.37
C LEU A 694 -1.10 -5.30 -15.89
N LEU A 695 -0.61 -4.10 -15.59
CA LEU A 695 0.73 -3.67 -16.01
C LEU A 695 1.85 -4.54 -15.41
N ARG A 696 1.76 -4.89 -14.12
CA ARG A 696 2.71 -5.82 -13.49
C ARG A 696 2.69 -7.19 -14.14
N GLN A 697 1.49 -7.73 -14.42
CA GLN A 697 1.35 -9.04 -15.09
C GLN A 697 1.85 -9.00 -16.53
N LEU A 698 1.62 -7.90 -17.26
CA LEU A 698 2.17 -7.69 -18.60
C LEU A 698 3.71 -7.67 -18.55
N GLY A 699 4.31 -6.87 -17.66
CA GLY A 699 5.77 -6.83 -17.50
C GLY A 699 6.37 -8.20 -17.19
N ALA A 700 5.78 -8.93 -16.24
CA ALA A 700 6.22 -10.28 -15.89
C ALA A 700 6.07 -11.28 -17.06
N ALA A 701 4.95 -11.22 -17.79
CA ALA A 701 4.72 -12.06 -18.97
C ALA A 701 5.72 -11.76 -20.09
N LEU A 702 6.01 -10.49 -20.36
CA LEU A 702 6.99 -10.10 -21.39
C LEU A 702 8.40 -10.58 -21.05
N ARG A 703 8.80 -10.47 -19.77
CA ARG A 703 10.10 -11.02 -19.32
C ARG A 703 10.14 -12.54 -19.39
N SER A 704 9.05 -13.24 -19.09
CA SER A 704 9.06 -14.71 -19.11
C SER A 704 9.08 -15.31 -20.52
N VAL A 705 8.62 -14.59 -21.54
CA VAL A 705 8.57 -15.05 -22.94
C VAL A 705 9.72 -14.52 -23.81
N SER A 706 10.63 -13.69 -23.27
CA SER A 706 11.70 -13.04 -24.04
C SER A 706 12.60 -14.00 -24.81
N ASP A 707 12.85 -15.18 -24.24
CA ASP A 707 13.74 -16.19 -24.85
C ASP A 707 13.04 -17.01 -25.94
N ARG A 708 11.70 -16.91 -26.04
CA ARG A 708 10.85 -17.70 -26.95
C ARG A 708 10.32 -16.90 -28.12
N VAL A 709 10.07 -15.60 -27.93
CA VAL A 709 9.44 -14.72 -28.92
C VAL A 709 10.10 -13.35 -28.90
N ASP A 710 10.17 -12.70 -30.06
CA ASP A 710 10.52 -11.28 -30.12
C ASP A 710 9.47 -10.43 -29.39
N THR A 711 9.84 -9.95 -28.21
CA THR A 711 8.98 -9.12 -27.34
C THR A 711 9.09 -7.63 -27.66
N THR A 712 9.98 -7.23 -28.57
CA THR A 712 10.16 -5.84 -29.01
C THR A 712 8.83 -5.15 -29.41
N PRO A 713 7.99 -5.71 -30.31
CA PRO A 713 6.73 -5.07 -30.67
C PRO A 713 5.75 -4.95 -29.48
N LEU A 714 5.82 -5.88 -28.53
CA LEU A 714 4.95 -5.88 -27.35
C LEU A 714 5.36 -4.80 -26.34
N TYR A 715 6.67 -4.63 -26.10
CA TYR A 715 7.20 -3.51 -25.33
C TYR A 715 6.85 -2.16 -25.99
N GLN A 716 6.80 -2.09 -27.32
CA GLN A 716 6.35 -0.88 -28.02
C GLN A 716 4.90 -0.51 -27.67
N GLN A 717 4.02 -1.50 -27.52
CA GLN A 717 2.63 -1.28 -27.09
C GLN A 717 2.56 -0.83 -25.62
N LEU A 718 3.39 -1.39 -24.73
CA LEU A 718 3.47 -0.98 -23.33
C LEU A 718 3.83 0.52 -23.19
N VAL A 719 4.80 1.00 -23.98
CA VAL A 719 5.13 2.44 -24.02
C VAL A 719 3.93 3.26 -24.49
N ARG A 720 3.21 2.81 -25.52
CA ARG A 720 2.02 3.53 -26.02
C ARG A 720 0.90 3.60 -24.99
N ILE A 721 0.69 2.55 -24.21
CA ILE A 721 -0.24 2.53 -23.07
C ILE A 721 0.17 3.60 -22.05
N GLY A 722 1.43 3.61 -21.62
CA GLY A 722 1.92 4.60 -20.67
C GLY A 722 1.88 6.05 -21.20
N VAL A 723 2.09 6.29 -22.50
CA VAL A 723 1.95 7.64 -23.07
C VAL A 723 0.50 8.14 -23.05
N ARG A 724 -0.47 7.25 -23.26
CA ARG A 724 -1.92 7.58 -23.24
C ARG A 724 -2.44 7.79 -21.82
N GLU A 725 -1.83 7.16 -20.82
CA GLU A 725 -2.32 7.14 -19.44
C GLU A 725 -2.26 8.51 -18.74
N PRO A 726 -3.38 9.04 -18.21
CA PRO A 726 -3.39 10.30 -17.46
C PRO A 726 -2.84 10.20 -16.04
N SER A 727 -2.95 9.06 -15.36
CA SER A 727 -2.48 8.91 -13.98
C SER A 727 -0.95 8.81 -13.88
N TYR A 728 -0.33 9.60 -13.00
CA TYR A 728 1.12 9.58 -12.77
C TYR A 728 1.61 8.20 -12.30
N SER A 729 0.94 7.60 -11.31
CA SER A 729 1.35 6.32 -10.72
C SER A 729 1.34 5.18 -11.73
N ILE A 730 0.32 5.15 -12.59
CA ILE A 730 0.18 4.12 -13.63
C ILE A 730 1.21 4.30 -14.75
N ARG A 731 1.49 5.55 -15.16
CA ARG A 731 2.57 5.84 -16.11
C ARG A 731 3.93 5.40 -15.57
N LEU A 732 4.21 5.74 -14.31
CA LEU A 732 5.45 5.37 -13.66
C LEU A 732 5.61 3.85 -13.58
N ALA A 733 4.55 3.13 -13.20
CA ALA A 733 4.55 1.67 -13.19
C ALA A 733 4.86 1.08 -14.58
N ALA A 734 4.24 1.61 -15.65
CA ALA A 734 4.55 1.18 -17.02
C ALA A 734 6.02 1.45 -17.40
N ALA A 735 6.59 2.58 -16.98
CA ALA A 735 7.99 2.90 -17.21
C ALA A 735 8.95 2.00 -16.43
N GLN A 736 8.61 1.64 -15.18
CA GLN A 736 9.40 0.72 -14.36
C GLN A 736 9.39 -0.70 -14.93
N GLU A 737 8.22 -1.23 -15.31
CA GLU A 737 8.13 -2.54 -15.96
C GLU A 737 8.95 -2.58 -17.26
N PHE A 738 8.84 -1.54 -18.09
CA PHE A 738 9.66 -1.40 -19.30
C PHE A 738 11.16 -1.31 -19.00
N GLY A 739 11.55 -0.52 -18.00
CA GLY A 739 12.95 -0.34 -17.58
C GLY A 739 13.57 -1.59 -16.97
N THR A 740 12.80 -2.64 -16.69
CA THR A 740 13.30 -3.97 -16.27
C THR A 740 13.30 -4.99 -17.43
N GLY A 741 12.94 -4.57 -18.64
CA GLY A 741 12.75 -5.45 -19.78
C GLY A 741 14.00 -5.84 -20.56
N GLY A 742 15.20 -5.41 -20.11
CA GLY A 742 16.49 -5.81 -20.69
C GLY A 742 16.64 -5.46 -22.19
N ASN A 743 17.31 -6.34 -22.94
CA ASN A 743 17.63 -6.12 -24.36
C ASN A 743 16.40 -5.91 -25.25
N PRO A 744 15.30 -6.68 -25.15
CA PRO A 744 14.12 -6.45 -26.00
C PRO A 744 13.46 -5.08 -25.76
N ALA A 745 13.42 -4.60 -24.51
CA ALA A 745 12.93 -3.25 -24.22
C ALA A 745 13.89 -2.18 -24.76
N PHE A 746 15.20 -2.41 -24.66
CA PHE A 746 16.20 -1.53 -25.24
C PHE A 746 16.09 -1.45 -26.77
N ALA A 747 15.78 -2.55 -27.47
CA ALA A 747 15.57 -2.55 -28.92
C ALA A 747 14.45 -1.59 -29.37
N VAL A 748 13.38 -1.45 -28.58
CA VAL A 748 12.31 -0.45 -28.82
C VAL A 748 12.83 0.97 -28.73
N ILE A 749 13.67 1.25 -27.73
CA ILE A 749 14.32 2.55 -27.59
C ILE A 749 15.34 2.78 -28.70
N ARG A 750 16.08 1.75 -29.10
CA ARG A 750 17.08 1.80 -30.18
C ARG A 750 16.46 2.31 -31.48
N GLY A 751 15.23 1.87 -31.79
CA GLY A 751 14.46 2.35 -32.94
C GLY A 751 13.81 3.74 -32.77
N ARG A 752 13.62 4.22 -31.53
CA ARG A 752 13.05 5.55 -31.25
C ARG A 752 14.11 6.65 -31.08
N ILE A 753 15.28 6.29 -30.59
CA ILE A 753 16.45 7.16 -30.45
C ILE A 753 17.53 6.54 -31.34
N GLY A 754 17.51 6.90 -32.63
CA GLY A 754 18.50 6.44 -33.58
C GLY A 754 19.92 6.90 -33.21
N LEU A 755 20.94 6.30 -33.82
CA LEU A 755 22.33 6.73 -33.65
C LEU A 755 22.59 8.14 -34.23
N SER A 756 21.85 8.54 -35.25
CA SER A 756 21.90 9.89 -35.82
C SER A 756 20.86 10.86 -35.25
N THR A 757 19.85 10.36 -34.54
CA THR A 757 18.75 11.19 -34.02
C THR A 757 19.11 11.74 -32.66
N ASP A 758 19.00 13.07 -32.48
CA ASP A 758 19.04 13.68 -31.16
C ASP A 758 17.62 13.76 -30.57
N PRO A 759 17.38 13.19 -29.37
CA PRO A 759 16.05 13.18 -28.77
C PRO A 759 15.55 14.56 -28.33
N VAL A 760 16.42 15.50 -27.97
CA VAL A 760 16.00 16.84 -27.53
C VAL A 760 15.71 17.72 -28.75
N GLU A 761 16.51 17.61 -29.80
CA GLU A 761 16.21 18.26 -31.09
C GLU A 761 14.89 17.70 -31.67
N GLU A 762 14.68 16.38 -31.69
CA GLU A 762 13.41 15.76 -32.12
C GLU A 762 12.21 16.33 -31.35
N TYR A 763 12.36 16.48 -30.03
CA TYR A 763 11.31 17.06 -29.19
C TYR A 763 11.03 18.53 -29.55
N ASN A 764 12.08 19.33 -29.72
CA ASN A 764 11.99 20.74 -30.04
C ASN A 764 11.38 20.97 -31.44
N ASP A 765 11.77 20.18 -32.43
CA ASP A 765 11.25 20.23 -33.79
C ASP A 765 9.76 19.87 -33.82
N ARG A 766 9.37 18.73 -33.23
CA ARG A 766 7.95 18.32 -33.13
C ARG A 766 7.12 19.32 -32.35
N LEU A 767 7.69 19.97 -31.33
CA LEU A 767 7.01 21.05 -30.61
C LEU A 767 6.89 22.31 -31.47
N GLY A 768 7.91 22.65 -32.24
CA GLY A 768 7.93 23.74 -33.21
C GLY A 768 6.84 23.57 -34.27
N GLU A 769 6.76 22.39 -34.89
CA GLU A 769 5.70 22.01 -35.83
C GLU A 769 4.31 22.14 -35.22
N LEU A 770 4.11 21.64 -34.00
CA LEU A 770 2.82 21.72 -33.30
C LEU A 770 2.42 23.17 -33.00
N ARG A 771 3.40 24.02 -32.62
CA ARG A 771 3.18 25.45 -32.40
C ARG A 771 2.90 26.19 -33.72
N ALA A 772 3.58 25.83 -34.81
CA ALA A 772 3.35 26.39 -36.14
C ALA A 772 1.97 26.02 -36.68
N TRP A 773 1.54 24.76 -36.52
CA TRP A 773 0.18 24.33 -36.82
C TRP A 773 -0.86 25.14 -36.05
N LYS A 774 -0.71 25.27 -34.72
CA LYS A 774 -1.64 26.07 -33.89
C LYS A 774 -1.72 27.51 -34.38
N ARG A 775 -0.59 28.10 -34.76
CA ARG A 775 -0.52 29.49 -35.24
C ARG A 775 -1.32 29.66 -36.53
N ARG A 776 -1.10 28.80 -37.53
CA ARG A 776 -1.84 28.84 -38.82
C ARG A 776 -3.35 28.69 -38.62
N GLU A 777 -3.76 27.74 -37.79
CA GLU A 777 -5.19 27.56 -37.49
C GLU A 777 -5.80 28.76 -36.74
N TYR A 778 -5.03 29.39 -35.86
CA TYR A 778 -5.46 30.58 -35.14
C TYR A 778 -5.56 31.80 -36.06
N GLU A 779 -4.65 31.96 -37.01
CA GLU A 779 -4.70 32.98 -38.06
C GLU A 779 -5.95 32.79 -38.92
N HIS A 780 -6.21 31.57 -39.40
CA HIS A 780 -7.41 31.25 -40.16
C HIS A 780 -8.71 31.52 -39.37
N TRP A 781 -8.72 31.17 -38.08
CA TRP A 781 -9.81 31.52 -37.17
C TRP A 781 -9.97 33.04 -37.02
N ALA A 782 -8.88 33.79 -36.86
CA ALA A 782 -8.89 35.24 -36.69
C ALA A 782 -9.45 35.95 -37.94
N GLU A 783 -9.08 35.49 -39.14
CA GLU A 783 -9.66 35.95 -40.39
C GLU A 783 -11.17 35.67 -40.48
N ARG A 784 -11.61 34.45 -40.10
CA ARG A 784 -13.03 34.10 -40.05
C ARG A 784 -13.80 34.98 -39.06
N MET A 785 -13.20 35.29 -37.91
CA MET A 785 -13.76 36.19 -36.89
C MET A 785 -13.85 37.64 -37.36
N ALA A 786 -12.81 38.15 -38.02
CA ALA A 786 -12.80 39.49 -38.59
C ALA A 786 -13.92 39.63 -39.63
N ARG A 787 -14.03 38.67 -40.56
CA ARG A 787 -15.11 38.61 -41.56
C ARG A 787 -16.49 38.53 -40.92
N ALA A 788 -16.66 37.72 -39.87
CA ALA A 788 -17.95 37.59 -39.18
C ALA A 788 -18.37 38.89 -38.46
N ARG A 789 -17.41 39.67 -37.94
CA ARG A 789 -17.68 40.98 -37.33
C ARG A 789 -18.01 42.06 -38.36
N ALA A 790 -17.38 42.01 -39.54
CA ALA A 790 -17.58 42.97 -40.62
C ALA A 790 -18.86 42.72 -41.45
N ALA A 791 -19.41 41.51 -41.45
CA ALA A 791 -20.53 41.15 -42.32
C ALA A 791 -21.85 41.85 -41.93
N GLY A 792 -22.53 42.50 -42.88
CA GLY A 792 -23.82 43.22 -42.74
C GLY A 792 -25.08 42.36 -42.49
N VAL A 793 -24.92 41.21 -41.84
CA VAL A 793 -25.98 40.22 -41.59
C VAL A 793 -26.81 40.62 -40.34
N PRO A 794 -28.12 40.29 -40.25
CA PRO A 794 -28.95 40.54 -39.07
C PRO A 794 -28.30 40.13 -37.74
N SER A 795 -28.52 40.95 -36.70
CA SER A 795 -27.83 40.89 -35.39
C SER A 795 -27.79 39.50 -34.76
N ARG A 796 -28.89 38.74 -34.81
CA ARG A 796 -28.98 37.39 -34.25
C ARG A 796 -28.09 36.37 -34.97
N ALA A 797 -28.11 36.35 -36.30
CA ALA A 797 -27.28 35.44 -37.11
C ALA A 797 -25.78 35.78 -36.98
N ARG A 798 -25.44 37.07 -36.88
CA ARG A 798 -24.08 37.51 -36.56
C ARG A 798 -23.63 37.00 -35.20
N THR A 799 -24.48 37.12 -34.17
CA THR A 799 -24.21 36.66 -32.81
C THR A 799 -23.99 35.15 -32.75
N GLU A 800 -24.85 34.36 -33.39
CA GLU A 800 -24.69 32.89 -33.47
C GLU A 800 -23.39 32.49 -34.19
N ARG A 801 -23.04 33.17 -35.28
CA ARG A 801 -21.79 32.91 -36.01
C ARG A 801 -20.55 33.22 -35.16
N ILE A 802 -20.57 34.32 -34.40
CA ILE A 802 -19.50 34.68 -33.46
C ILE A 802 -19.41 33.63 -32.33
N ALA A 803 -20.54 33.19 -31.78
CA ALA A 803 -20.55 32.17 -30.73
C ALA A 803 -19.95 30.83 -31.22
N ARG A 804 -20.30 30.39 -32.45
CA ARG A 804 -19.69 29.20 -33.07
C ARG A 804 -18.18 29.36 -33.23
N LEU A 805 -17.69 30.50 -33.71
CA LEU A 805 -16.26 30.75 -33.84
C LEU A 805 -15.56 30.79 -32.46
N GLN A 806 -16.20 31.32 -31.42
CA GLN A 806 -15.65 31.25 -30.06
C GLN A 806 -15.54 29.79 -29.57
N GLN A 807 -16.49 28.94 -29.92
CA GLN A 807 -16.44 27.50 -29.64
C GLN A 807 -15.33 26.82 -30.45
N ASP A 808 -15.16 27.12 -31.74
CA ASP A 808 -14.07 26.63 -32.59
C ASP A 808 -12.71 26.93 -31.93
N ARG A 809 -12.52 28.16 -31.41
CA ARG A 809 -11.29 28.53 -30.68
C ARG A 809 -11.05 27.69 -29.43
N ARG A 810 -12.12 27.38 -28.67
CA ARG A 810 -12.02 26.53 -27.47
C ARG A 810 -11.62 25.11 -27.87
N THR A 811 -12.25 24.54 -28.89
CA THR A 811 -11.91 23.21 -29.44
C THR A 811 -10.46 23.16 -29.93
N LEU A 812 -10.02 24.18 -30.69
CA LEU A 812 -8.64 24.30 -31.16
C LEU A 812 -7.64 24.28 -29.98
N ASN A 813 -7.89 25.08 -28.96
CA ASN A 813 -7.02 25.13 -27.78
C ASN A 813 -7.01 23.80 -27.01
N GLN A 814 -8.15 23.13 -26.90
CA GLN A 814 -8.23 21.79 -26.28
C GLN A 814 -7.46 20.75 -27.09
N GLU A 815 -7.56 20.79 -28.42
CA GLU A 815 -6.83 19.88 -29.31
C GLU A 815 -5.31 20.10 -29.21
N TYR A 816 -4.87 21.36 -29.24
CA TYR A 816 -3.47 21.71 -29.00
C TYR A 816 -2.98 21.18 -27.64
N ARG A 817 -3.74 21.44 -26.56
CA ARG A 817 -3.40 20.96 -25.21
C ARG A 817 -3.29 19.43 -25.17
N ARG A 818 -4.22 18.71 -25.80
CA ARG A 818 -4.21 17.25 -25.88
C ARG A 818 -2.97 16.73 -26.62
N LYS A 819 -2.68 17.26 -27.81
CA LYS A 819 -1.49 16.89 -28.60
C LYS A 819 -0.20 17.20 -27.84
N ARG A 820 -0.13 18.37 -27.19
CA ARG A 820 1.03 18.82 -26.41
C ARG A 820 1.31 17.93 -25.20
N VAL A 821 0.26 17.54 -24.46
CA VAL A 821 0.37 16.62 -23.31
C VAL A 821 0.86 15.24 -23.75
N VAL A 822 0.35 14.70 -24.85
CA VAL A 822 0.79 13.40 -25.39
C VAL A 822 2.26 13.44 -25.80
N LEU A 823 2.67 14.48 -26.54
CA LEU A 823 4.07 14.69 -26.93
C LEU A 823 4.97 14.76 -25.68
N PHE A 824 4.61 15.59 -24.70
CA PHE A 824 5.42 15.73 -23.49
C PHE A 824 5.54 14.43 -22.69
N ARG A 825 4.43 13.69 -22.52
CA ARG A 825 4.44 12.38 -21.84
C ARG A 825 5.34 11.37 -22.55
N GLU A 826 5.38 11.40 -23.88
CA GLU A 826 6.28 10.54 -24.67
C GLU A 826 7.74 10.74 -24.26
N PHE A 827 8.20 12.00 -24.21
CA PHE A 827 9.59 12.30 -23.88
C PHE A 827 9.92 12.16 -22.39
N VAL A 828 8.97 12.43 -21.48
CA VAL A 828 9.12 12.11 -20.05
C VAL A 828 9.30 10.60 -19.84
N MET A 829 8.51 9.77 -20.53
CA MET A 829 8.64 8.32 -20.46
C MET A 829 10.02 7.86 -20.97
N ARG A 830 10.49 8.41 -22.10
CA ARG A 830 11.86 8.14 -22.59
C ARG A 830 12.91 8.52 -21.54
N ALA A 831 12.82 9.73 -20.96
CA ALA A 831 13.75 10.20 -19.93
C ALA A 831 13.77 9.33 -18.66
N TRP A 832 12.63 8.78 -18.23
CA TRP A 832 12.60 7.79 -17.15
C TRP A 832 13.28 6.47 -17.53
N MET A 833 13.00 5.97 -18.73
CA MET A 833 13.41 4.64 -19.17
C MET A 833 14.90 4.50 -19.46
N ILE A 834 15.55 5.52 -20.06
CA ILE A 834 16.95 5.40 -20.51
C ILE A 834 17.92 5.04 -19.38
N PRO A 835 17.95 5.75 -18.23
CA PRO A 835 18.85 5.38 -17.14
C PRO A 835 18.54 3.99 -16.56
N MET A 836 17.25 3.60 -16.50
CA MET A 836 16.85 2.28 -16.03
C MET A 836 17.31 1.15 -16.97
N LEU A 837 17.27 1.39 -18.28
CA LEU A 837 17.71 0.44 -19.28
C LEU A 837 19.23 0.26 -19.30
N LEU A 838 20.01 1.34 -19.15
CA LEU A 838 21.47 1.25 -19.05
C LEU A 838 21.90 0.30 -17.90
N GLY A 839 21.13 0.24 -16.82
CA GLY A 839 21.38 -0.69 -15.71
C GLY A 839 20.88 -2.12 -15.93
N SER A 840 20.04 -2.39 -16.94
CA SER A 840 19.43 -3.71 -17.20
C SER A 840 19.85 -4.39 -18.51
N VAL A 841 20.52 -3.68 -19.43
CA VAL A 841 21.02 -4.28 -20.67
C VAL A 841 22.29 -5.09 -20.41
N ASP A 842 22.54 -6.07 -21.27
CA ASP A 842 23.78 -6.83 -21.23
C ASP A 842 25.01 -6.00 -21.64
N ALA A 843 26.20 -6.60 -21.51
CA ALA A 843 27.45 -5.94 -21.87
C ALA A 843 27.53 -5.55 -23.35
N ALA A 844 26.87 -6.28 -24.26
CA ALA A 844 26.93 -6.03 -25.69
C ALA A 844 26.21 -4.74 -26.09
N HIS A 845 25.10 -4.41 -25.42
CA HIS A 845 24.30 -3.22 -25.73
C HIS A 845 24.57 -2.04 -24.78
N ARG A 846 25.47 -2.20 -23.81
CA ARG A 846 25.75 -1.19 -22.77
C ARG A 846 26.30 0.12 -23.34
N ASP A 847 27.29 0.04 -24.23
CA ASP A 847 27.91 1.24 -24.82
C ASP A 847 26.91 2.01 -25.69
N GLU A 848 26.07 1.29 -26.43
CA GLU A 848 24.96 1.87 -27.19
C GLU A 848 23.90 2.56 -26.31
N ALA A 849 23.59 1.99 -25.14
CA ALA A 849 22.68 2.60 -24.18
C ALA A 849 23.31 3.84 -23.54
N ARG A 850 24.61 3.77 -23.22
CA ARG A 850 25.40 4.87 -22.67
C ARG A 850 25.47 6.04 -23.66
N GLU A 851 25.70 5.77 -24.92
CA GLU A 851 25.75 6.79 -25.98
C GLU A 851 24.42 7.54 -26.08
N ARG A 852 23.30 6.80 -26.07
CA ARG A 852 21.94 7.39 -26.12
C ARG A 852 21.63 8.24 -24.90
N LEU A 853 22.01 7.80 -23.71
CA LEU A 853 21.90 8.64 -22.51
C LEU A 853 22.76 9.89 -22.65
N THR A 854 23.99 9.75 -23.15
CA THR A 854 24.92 10.87 -23.35
C THR A 854 24.34 11.95 -24.26
N LYS A 855 23.56 11.59 -25.29
CA LYS A 855 22.86 12.58 -26.14
C LYS A 855 21.97 13.52 -25.32
N TRP A 856 21.11 12.97 -24.46
CA TRP A 856 20.30 13.78 -23.56
C TRP A 856 21.15 14.67 -22.64
N LEU A 857 22.29 14.16 -22.18
CA LEU A 857 23.19 14.89 -21.28
C LEU A 857 23.95 16.02 -21.98
N ARG A 858 24.19 15.95 -23.30
CA ARG A 858 24.83 17.04 -24.06
C ARG A 858 24.04 18.34 -23.97
N HIS A 859 22.70 18.26 -23.93
CA HIS A 859 21.81 19.41 -23.77
C HIS A 859 21.83 20.05 -22.37
N LEU A 860 22.57 19.46 -21.42
CA LEU A 860 22.89 20.05 -20.13
C LEU A 860 24.26 20.72 -20.08
N ASP A 861 25.15 20.43 -21.03
CA ASP A 861 26.49 20.98 -21.07
C ASP A 861 26.53 22.30 -21.86
N PRO A 862 26.80 23.45 -21.22
CA PRO A 862 26.94 24.74 -21.91
C PRO A 862 27.94 24.73 -23.05
N LYS A 863 29.01 23.91 -22.94
CA LYS A 863 30.03 23.84 -23.97
C LYS A 863 29.50 23.20 -25.24
N ALA A 864 28.58 22.24 -25.11
CA ALA A 864 27.94 21.57 -26.22
C ALA A 864 26.82 22.42 -26.83
N THR A 865 26.09 23.20 -26.03
CA THR A 865 24.93 23.98 -26.48
C THR A 865 25.24 25.43 -26.88
N GLY A 866 26.52 25.84 -26.88
CA GLY A 866 26.92 27.21 -27.22
C GLY A 866 26.61 28.26 -26.15
N GLY A 867 26.47 27.84 -24.88
CA GLY A 867 26.46 28.72 -23.70
C GLY A 867 25.27 28.54 -22.76
N THR A 868 24.06 28.32 -23.28
CA THR A 868 22.86 28.10 -22.44
C THR A 868 22.33 26.68 -22.62
N PRO A 869 22.14 25.90 -21.54
CA PRO A 869 21.54 24.57 -21.64
C PRO A 869 20.11 24.66 -22.17
N ASP A 870 19.79 23.82 -23.14
CA ASP A 870 18.53 23.82 -23.89
C ASP A 870 17.61 22.63 -23.54
N LEU A 871 18.06 21.70 -22.68
CA LEU A 871 17.18 20.67 -22.13
C LEU A 871 16.04 21.31 -21.31
N PRO A 872 14.75 20.97 -21.53
CA PRO A 872 13.66 21.45 -20.66
C PRO A 872 13.81 20.99 -19.20
N LEU A 873 13.49 21.86 -18.24
CA LEU A 873 13.65 21.58 -16.80
C LEU A 873 12.82 20.37 -16.36
N ALA A 874 11.63 20.19 -16.92
CA ALA A 874 10.81 19.04 -16.59
C ALA A 874 11.38 17.71 -17.13
N LEU A 875 12.11 17.73 -18.25
CA LEU A 875 12.83 16.55 -18.77
C LEU A 875 14.13 16.30 -17.99
N GLU A 876 14.83 17.35 -17.55
CA GLU A 876 15.95 17.26 -16.61
C GLU A 876 15.53 16.57 -15.29
N ALA A 877 14.39 16.97 -14.73
CA ALA A 877 13.79 16.33 -13.56
C ALA A 877 13.42 14.85 -13.83
N ALA A 878 12.84 14.54 -15.00
CA ALA A 878 12.50 13.18 -15.37
C ALA A 878 13.75 12.28 -15.51
N LEU A 879 14.83 12.75 -16.14
CA LEU A 879 16.10 12.01 -16.21
C LEU A 879 16.62 11.67 -14.80
N ALA A 880 16.63 12.65 -13.90
CA ALA A 880 17.06 12.47 -12.53
C ALA A 880 16.22 11.43 -11.76
N GLN A 881 14.90 11.40 -11.98
CA GLN A 881 14.03 10.34 -11.47
C GLN A 881 14.41 8.96 -12.04
N GLY A 882 14.70 8.88 -13.34
CA GLY A 882 15.19 7.67 -14.00
C GLY A 882 16.46 7.11 -13.35
N PHE A 883 17.46 7.96 -13.09
CA PHE A 883 18.68 7.57 -12.36
C PHE A 883 18.37 7.02 -10.97
N LYS A 884 17.45 7.67 -10.23
CA LYS A 884 17.04 7.23 -8.90
C LYS A 884 16.32 5.88 -8.91
N TYR A 885 15.48 5.60 -9.91
CA TYR A 885 14.86 4.28 -10.07
C TYR A 885 15.88 3.21 -10.41
N ALA A 886 16.85 3.51 -11.27
CA ALA A 886 17.97 2.61 -11.57
C ALA A 886 18.81 2.34 -10.30
N ALA A 887 19.06 3.38 -9.50
CA ALA A 887 19.84 3.29 -8.26
C ALA A 887 19.17 2.47 -7.15
N ASN A 888 17.85 2.31 -7.19
CA ASN A 888 17.14 1.51 -6.20
C ASN A 888 17.42 0.00 -6.33
N ARG A 889 17.99 -0.46 -7.46
CA ARG A 889 18.34 -1.87 -7.68
C ARG A 889 19.65 -2.22 -7.00
N ARG A 890 19.66 -3.32 -6.23
CA ARG A 890 20.88 -3.87 -5.61
C ARG A 890 21.64 -4.77 -6.59
N ILE A 891 22.87 -5.15 -6.23
CA ILE A 891 23.75 -5.99 -7.08
C ILE A 891 23.10 -7.34 -7.42
N ARG A 892 22.28 -7.88 -6.50
CA ARG A 892 21.59 -9.16 -6.70
C ARG A 892 20.35 -9.09 -7.57
N HIS A 893 19.88 -7.89 -7.92
CA HIS A 893 18.69 -7.75 -8.75
C HIS A 893 18.93 -8.44 -10.11
N PRO A 894 18.00 -9.28 -10.63
CA PRO A 894 18.22 -10.08 -11.84
C PRO A 894 18.61 -9.28 -13.09
N GLN A 895 18.30 -7.99 -13.06
CA GLN A 895 18.53 -7.02 -14.14
C GLN A 895 19.39 -5.85 -13.66
N ALA A 896 20.33 -6.10 -12.75
CA ALA A 896 21.38 -5.16 -12.37
C ALA A 896 22.71 -5.67 -12.90
N ASP A 897 23.27 -4.95 -13.86
CA ASP A 897 24.60 -5.21 -14.38
C ASP A 897 25.64 -4.31 -13.70
N GLN A 898 26.76 -4.91 -13.26
CA GLN A 898 27.80 -4.19 -12.51
C GLN A 898 28.53 -3.14 -13.38
N GLY A 899 28.73 -3.41 -14.67
CA GLY A 899 29.39 -2.46 -15.58
C GLY A 899 28.54 -1.23 -15.87
N GLY A 900 27.21 -1.39 -15.99
CA GLY A 900 26.27 -0.28 -16.17
C GLY A 900 26.18 0.63 -14.94
N ARG A 901 26.41 0.10 -13.73
CA ARG A 901 26.37 0.86 -12.48
C ARG A 901 27.44 1.96 -12.43
N ASP A 902 28.67 1.66 -12.80
CA ASP A 902 29.77 2.63 -12.72
C ASP A 902 29.58 3.78 -13.73
N ASP A 903 29.03 3.47 -14.91
CA ASP A 903 28.63 4.48 -15.88
C ASP A 903 27.52 5.39 -15.37
N LEU A 904 26.47 4.80 -14.78
CA LEU A 904 25.36 5.52 -14.19
C LEU A 904 25.82 6.46 -13.06
N ILE A 905 26.76 6.03 -12.23
CA ILE A 905 27.34 6.88 -11.16
C ILE A 905 28.07 8.07 -11.80
N ARG A 906 28.98 7.83 -12.76
CA ARG A 906 29.72 8.90 -13.43
C ARG A 906 28.78 9.90 -14.10
N GLN A 907 27.80 9.41 -14.85
CA GLN A 907 26.82 10.26 -15.52
C GLN A 907 25.96 11.03 -14.53
N ALA A 908 25.51 10.41 -13.44
CA ALA A 908 24.74 11.08 -12.39
C ALA A 908 25.54 12.18 -11.67
N GLU A 909 26.85 11.99 -11.44
CA GLU A 909 27.74 13.05 -10.94
C GLU A 909 27.85 14.22 -11.92
N THR A 910 27.99 13.94 -13.22
CA THR A 910 27.98 14.96 -14.28
C THR A 910 26.64 15.71 -14.32
N VAL A 911 25.51 14.99 -14.29
CA VAL A 911 24.17 15.60 -14.26
C VAL A 911 24.01 16.44 -13.00
N LEU A 912 24.48 15.98 -11.83
CA LEU A 912 24.40 16.75 -10.59
C LEU A 912 25.19 18.07 -10.73
N GLN A 913 26.35 18.03 -11.36
CA GLN A 913 27.19 19.21 -11.60
C GLN A 913 26.55 20.23 -12.56
N GLN A 914 25.87 19.74 -13.60
CA GLN A 914 25.23 20.53 -14.64
C GLN A 914 23.76 20.89 -14.33
N SER A 915 23.11 20.24 -13.38
CA SER A 915 21.68 20.45 -13.11
C SER A 915 21.35 21.89 -12.70
N ARG A 916 20.27 22.43 -13.27
CA ARG A 916 19.67 23.71 -12.89
C ARG A 916 18.53 23.50 -11.90
N CYS A 917 17.84 22.37 -11.99
CA CYS A 917 16.65 22.10 -11.22
C CYS A 917 16.96 21.57 -9.80
N TRP A 918 16.42 22.21 -8.76
CA TRP A 918 16.60 21.75 -7.38
C TRP A 918 16.03 20.35 -7.16
N TYR A 919 14.93 20.01 -7.84
CA TYR A 919 14.27 18.71 -7.68
C TYR A 919 15.12 17.61 -8.31
N ALA A 920 15.73 17.86 -9.48
CA ALA A 920 16.72 16.95 -10.07
C ALA A 920 17.90 16.72 -9.13
N GLN A 921 18.43 17.78 -8.50
CA GLN A 921 19.52 17.68 -7.52
C GLN A 921 19.17 16.79 -6.32
N VAL A 922 17.95 16.92 -5.77
CA VAL A 922 17.49 16.05 -4.67
C VAL A 922 17.45 14.59 -5.14
N MET A 923 16.90 14.31 -6.33
CA MET A 923 16.81 12.95 -6.86
C MET A 923 18.19 12.32 -7.09
N LEU A 924 19.13 13.08 -7.65
CA LEU A 924 20.50 12.62 -7.92
C LEU A 924 21.30 12.38 -6.65
N LEU A 925 21.17 13.23 -5.63
CA LEU A 925 21.79 12.99 -4.32
C LEU A 925 21.31 11.68 -3.69
N GLN A 926 20.01 11.39 -3.79
CA GLN A 926 19.44 10.12 -3.31
C GLN A 926 19.94 8.94 -4.15
N ALA A 927 20.01 9.07 -5.48
CA ALA A 927 20.53 8.03 -6.37
C ALA A 927 22.00 7.68 -6.06
N LEU A 928 22.87 8.69 -5.97
CA LEU A 928 24.29 8.53 -5.62
C LEU A 928 24.47 7.89 -4.24
N CYS A 929 23.60 8.24 -3.28
CA CYS A 929 23.59 7.59 -1.97
C CYS A 929 23.35 6.08 -2.09
N LEU A 930 22.33 5.66 -2.84
CA LEU A 930 21.96 4.25 -2.98
C LEU A 930 23.09 3.44 -3.64
N TRP A 931 23.75 3.98 -4.67
CA TRP A 931 24.91 3.34 -5.27
C TRP A 931 26.16 3.36 -4.39
N LYS A 932 26.28 4.24 -3.40
CA LYS A 932 27.46 4.27 -2.51
C LYS A 932 27.32 3.33 -1.32
N LEU A 933 26.11 2.85 -1.00
CA LEU A 933 25.88 1.94 0.11
C LEU A 933 26.53 0.56 -0.12
N PRO A 934 27.14 -0.05 0.92
CA PRO A 934 27.77 -1.37 0.81
C PRO A 934 26.70 -2.47 0.76
N ASP A 935 26.78 -3.34 -0.25
CA ASP A 935 25.79 -4.40 -0.47
C ASP A 935 26.08 -5.70 0.30
N ILE A 936 27.34 -5.90 0.72
CA ILE A 936 27.83 -7.14 1.37
C ILE A 936 28.17 -6.83 2.83
N VAL A 937 27.25 -7.11 3.74
CA VAL A 937 27.54 -7.19 5.18
C VAL A 937 27.22 -8.63 5.58
N GLY A 938 28.25 -9.45 5.79
CA GLY A 938 28.05 -10.84 6.27
C GLY A 938 29.18 -11.86 6.03
N VAL A 939 30.23 -11.56 5.25
CA VAL A 939 31.27 -12.58 4.95
C VAL A 939 32.51 -12.47 5.86
N HIS A 940 32.67 -11.39 6.63
CA HIS A 940 33.89 -11.18 7.42
C HIS A 940 33.91 -11.80 8.82
N GLU A 941 32.85 -12.47 9.30
CA GLU A 941 32.89 -13.14 10.60
C GLU A 941 33.34 -14.61 10.52
N GLN A 942 33.27 -15.29 9.37
CA GLN A 942 33.69 -16.70 9.27
C GLN A 942 35.18 -16.91 8.99
N GLN A 943 35.93 -15.89 8.55
CA GLN A 943 37.38 -15.99 8.36
C GLN A 943 38.21 -15.56 9.58
N ALA A 944 37.57 -15.09 10.67
CA ALA A 944 38.25 -14.76 11.92
C ALA A 944 38.30 -15.92 12.93
N HIS A 945 37.71 -17.07 12.60
CA HIS A 945 37.70 -18.27 13.45
C HIS A 945 38.68 -19.35 12.98
N THR A 946 39.92 -18.97 12.70
CA THR A 946 41.07 -19.89 12.65
C THR A 946 42.30 -19.21 13.25
N THR A 947 42.19 -18.73 14.48
CA THR A 947 43.37 -18.54 15.35
C THR A 947 42.94 -18.72 16.80
N PRO A 948 43.30 -19.82 17.47
CA PRO A 948 43.02 -19.98 18.89
C PRO A 948 44.09 -19.28 19.72
N GLY A 949 43.65 -18.47 20.70
CA GLY A 949 44.43 -18.15 21.89
C GLY A 949 45.03 -16.74 21.95
N GLY A 950 44.29 -15.82 22.58
CA GLY A 950 44.77 -14.49 22.93
C GLY A 950 43.73 -13.75 23.77
N ASP A 951 43.64 -14.11 25.05
CA ASP A 951 42.75 -13.49 26.03
C ASP A 951 42.95 -11.97 26.11
N GLY A 952 41.86 -11.23 25.97
CA GLY A 952 41.86 -9.77 26.04
C GLY A 952 40.46 -9.19 26.03
N HIS A 953 39.84 -9.11 27.21
CA HIS A 953 38.70 -8.23 27.46
C HIS A 953 39.04 -6.79 27.10
N ALA A 954 38.58 -6.32 25.93
CA ALA A 954 38.53 -4.91 25.59
C ALA A 954 37.23 -4.61 24.82
N GLY A 955 36.40 -3.73 25.40
CA GLY A 955 35.25 -3.12 24.74
C GLY A 955 35.70 -2.20 23.60
N GLY A 956 36.15 -2.81 22.51
CA GLY A 956 36.73 -2.16 21.34
C GLY A 956 35.70 -1.33 20.58
N ARG A 957 35.89 -0.01 20.65
CA ARG A 957 35.40 1.00 19.69
C ARG A 957 35.38 0.44 18.26
N GLU A 958 34.20 0.27 17.66
CA GLU A 958 34.10 0.18 16.20
C GLU A 958 34.62 1.51 15.59
N PRO A 959 35.65 1.48 14.72
CA PRO A 959 36.10 2.66 14.02
C PRO A 959 34.99 3.18 13.08
N PRO A 960 34.93 4.50 12.80
CA PRO A 960 34.00 5.05 11.82
C PRO A 960 34.19 4.36 10.46
N ARG A 961 33.09 3.94 9.82
CA ARG A 961 33.13 3.27 8.51
C ARG A 961 33.81 4.17 7.48
N THR A 962 35.00 3.80 7.06
CA THR A 962 35.73 4.44 5.96
C THR A 962 35.18 3.89 4.64
N LEU A 963 34.33 4.66 3.96
CA LEU A 963 33.76 4.30 2.67
C LEU A 963 34.76 4.64 1.55
N GLY A 964 35.72 3.75 1.29
CA GLY A 964 36.77 3.98 0.28
C GLY A 964 37.71 5.13 0.64
N GLY A 965 38.11 5.22 1.92
CA GLY A 965 39.07 6.22 2.42
C GLY A 965 38.47 7.55 2.90
N ALA A 966 37.21 7.87 2.59
CA ALA A 966 36.53 9.10 3.04
C ALA A 966 35.35 8.79 4.00
N THR A 967 35.02 9.75 4.87
CA THR A 967 33.81 9.68 5.70
C THR A 967 32.54 9.94 4.87
N ALA A 968 31.38 9.47 5.35
CA ALA A 968 30.11 9.74 4.67
C ALA A 968 29.84 11.24 4.52
N VAL A 969 30.15 12.03 5.56
CA VAL A 969 30.01 13.50 5.53
C VAL A 969 30.88 14.12 4.44
N GLN A 970 32.16 13.75 4.33
CA GLN A 970 33.06 14.28 3.29
C GLN A 970 32.58 13.93 1.86
N THR A 971 32.05 12.72 1.68
CA THR A 971 31.48 12.28 0.39
C THR A 971 30.30 13.17 -0.02
N VAL A 972 29.41 13.46 0.92
CA VAL A 972 28.25 14.32 0.66
C VAL A 972 28.65 15.78 0.52
N GLU A 973 29.66 16.26 1.25
CA GLU A 973 30.22 17.60 1.05
C GLU A 973 30.73 17.78 -0.38
N ARG A 974 31.41 16.77 -0.94
CA ARG A 974 31.83 16.77 -2.35
C ARG A 974 30.62 16.90 -3.29
N TRP A 975 29.60 16.05 -3.14
CA TRP A 975 28.40 16.11 -4.00
C TRP A 975 27.65 17.45 -3.88
N LEU A 976 27.49 17.99 -2.67
CA LEU A 976 26.87 19.30 -2.47
C LEU A 976 27.72 20.44 -3.05
N SER A 977 29.05 20.31 -3.03
CA SER A 977 29.94 21.32 -3.64
C SER A 977 29.78 21.36 -5.16
N MET A 978 29.52 20.21 -5.80
CA MET A 978 29.30 20.09 -7.25
C MET A 978 27.89 20.49 -7.69
N ALA A 979 26.86 20.30 -6.85
CA ALA A 979 25.45 20.48 -7.21
C ALA A 979 25.16 21.82 -7.91
N GLY A 980 24.84 21.77 -9.21
CA GLY A 980 24.52 22.91 -10.08
C GLY A 980 25.60 23.98 -10.18
N THR A 981 26.89 23.63 -10.08
CA THR A 981 27.99 24.61 -10.20
C THR A 981 28.17 25.15 -11.61
N VAL A 982 27.89 24.35 -12.65
CA VAL A 982 28.20 24.73 -14.04
C VAL A 982 27.18 25.73 -14.58
N ASN A 983 25.89 25.49 -14.31
CA ASN A 983 24.79 26.21 -14.97
C ASN A 983 24.13 27.30 -14.12
N ARG A 984 24.62 27.55 -12.91
CA ARG A 984 24.04 28.54 -11.99
C ARG A 984 24.98 29.74 -11.87
N PRO A 985 24.48 30.99 -11.94
CA PRO A 985 25.33 32.18 -11.94
C PRO A 985 26.24 32.26 -10.72
N PRO A 986 27.46 32.82 -10.86
CA PRO A 986 28.39 32.99 -9.75
C PRO A 986 27.73 33.77 -8.61
N GLY A 987 28.10 33.44 -7.36
CA GLY A 987 27.54 34.12 -6.19
C GLY A 987 27.82 35.64 -6.22
N HIS A 988 27.10 36.40 -5.42
CA HIS A 988 27.46 37.81 -5.22
C HIS A 988 28.83 37.92 -4.52
N PRO A 989 29.71 38.84 -4.95
CA PRO A 989 30.98 39.08 -4.27
C PRO A 989 30.71 39.46 -2.80
N GLU A 990 31.36 38.76 -1.85
CA GLU A 990 31.26 39.12 -0.44
C GLU A 990 32.11 40.37 -0.19
N ALA A 991 31.63 41.33 0.61
CA ALA A 991 32.28 42.62 0.88
C ALA A 991 33.72 42.53 1.47
N ASN A 992 34.18 41.33 1.84
CA ASN A 992 35.48 41.08 2.48
C ASN A 992 36.53 40.47 1.52
N GLY A 993 36.37 40.57 0.20
CA GLY A 993 37.34 40.02 -0.77
C GLY A 993 37.38 38.49 -0.83
N ALA A 994 36.46 37.79 -0.18
CA ALA A 994 36.31 36.34 -0.27
C ALA A 994 35.61 35.95 -1.59
N SER A 995 36.05 34.84 -2.20
CA SER A 995 35.48 34.34 -3.46
C SER A 995 33.95 34.19 -3.36
N PRO A 996 33.19 34.62 -4.38
CA PRO A 996 31.73 34.61 -4.36
C PRO A 996 31.18 33.19 -4.12
N ARG A 997 30.46 33.00 -3.01
CA ARG A 997 29.88 31.69 -2.64
C ARG A 997 28.44 31.59 -3.11
N GLN A 998 28.10 30.50 -3.77
CA GLN A 998 26.75 30.26 -4.26
C GLN A 998 25.87 29.63 -3.18
N SER A 999 24.67 30.18 -2.96
CA SER A 999 23.74 29.63 -1.96
C SER A 999 23.10 28.33 -2.45
N LEU A 1000 23.13 27.28 -1.63
CA LEU A 1000 22.39 26.05 -1.89
C LEU A 1000 20.88 26.25 -1.73
N HIS A 1001 20.09 25.51 -2.51
CA HIS A 1001 18.65 25.42 -2.31
C HIS A 1001 18.34 24.71 -0.97
N PRO A 1002 17.39 25.20 -0.15
CA PRO A 1002 17.11 24.63 1.17
C PRO A 1002 16.73 23.14 1.16
N PHE A 1003 15.94 22.68 0.19
CA PHE A 1003 15.60 21.25 0.06
C PHE A 1003 16.81 20.39 -0.32
N VAL A 1004 17.74 20.92 -1.13
CA VAL A 1004 18.96 20.21 -1.53
C VAL A 1004 19.92 20.11 -0.34
N ALA A 1005 20.03 21.17 0.46
CA ALA A 1005 20.84 21.16 1.68
C ALA A 1005 20.30 20.17 2.73
N GLU A 1006 18.97 20.11 2.92
CA GLU A 1006 18.37 19.13 3.83
C GLU A 1006 18.50 17.70 3.29
N ALA A 1007 18.28 17.49 1.99
CA ALA A 1007 18.48 16.19 1.35
C ALA A 1007 19.92 15.69 1.54
N GLY A 1008 20.91 16.58 1.44
CA GLY A 1008 22.30 16.25 1.76
C GLY A 1008 22.50 15.78 3.20
N ASP A 1009 21.89 16.44 4.19
CA ASP A 1009 21.95 15.98 5.59
C ASP A 1009 21.35 14.57 5.76
N LEU A 1010 20.21 14.30 5.11
CA LEU A 1010 19.54 13.00 5.16
C LEU A 1010 20.35 11.91 4.46
N VAL A 1011 20.99 12.23 3.32
CA VAL A 1011 21.92 11.32 2.61
C VAL A 1011 23.13 10.98 3.47
N ALA A 1012 23.71 11.96 4.17
CA ALA A 1012 24.81 11.69 5.10
C ALA A 1012 24.38 10.74 6.23
N LEU A 1013 23.18 10.93 6.78
CA LEU A 1013 22.62 10.03 7.79
C LEU A 1013 22.34 8.62 7.23
N ALA A 1014 21.87 8.50 5.99
CA ALA A 1014 21.65 7.23 5.32
C ALA A 1014 22.96 6.44 5.17
N LEU A 1015 24.03 7.09 4.71
CA LEU A 1015 25.35 6.46 4.55
C LEU A 1015 25.98 6.06 5.91
N GLU A 1016 25.86 6.90 6.93
CA GLU A 1016 26.38 6.60 8.28
C GLU A 1016 25.64 5.44 8.95
N THR A 1017 24.31 5.40 8.80
CA THR A 1017 23.48 4.35 9.42
C THR A 1017 23.41 3.07 8.60
N GLY A 1018 23.64 3.15 7.30
CA GLY A 1018 23.36 2.06 6.36
C GLY A 1018 21.86 1.77 6.20
N GLN A 1019 20.98 2.72 6.55
CA GLN A 1019 19.51 2.57 6.53
C GLN A 1019 18.86 3.61 5.60
N PRO A 1020 18.99 3.48 4.27
CA PRO A 1020 18.39 4.43 3.31
C PRO A 1020 16.89 4.61 3.49
N GLU A 1021 16.14 3.56 3.79
CA GLU A 1021 14.68 3.54 3.95
C GLU A 1021 14.15 4.42 5.11
N ARG A 1022 15.04 4.88 5.99
CA ARG A 1022 14.72 5.82 7.08
C ARG A 1022 14.92 7.28 6.69
N TYR A 1023 15.71 7.58 5.67
CA TYR A 1023 16.09 8.96 5.35
C TYR A 1023 15.77 9.37 3.90
N LEU A 1024 15.60 8.40 3.01
CA LEU A 1024 15.38 8.56 1.58
C LEU A 1024 14.06 7.89 1.17
N TRP A 1025 13.57 8.21 -0.02
CA TRP A 1025 12.34 7.65 -0.59
C TRP A 1025 12.52 7.44 -2.09
N ILE A 1026 11.72 6.61 -2.74
CA ILE A 1026 11.81 6.38 -4.20
C ILE A 1026 10.85 7.26 -5.00
N ASP A 1027 9.58 7.26 -4.63
CA ASP A 1027 8.55 8.14 -5.18
C ASP A 1027 7.92 8.96 -4.05
N GLU A 1028 7.78 10.27 -4.24
CA GLU A 1028 7.20 11.16 -3.23
C GLU A 1028 5.73 10.81 -2.96
N LYS A 1029 4.98 10.47 -4.01
CA LYS A 1029 3.55 10.16 -3.87
C LYS A 1029 3.36 8.81 -3.18
N GLY A 1030 4.07 7.77 -3.62
CA GLY A 1030 4.04 6.44 -3.01
C GLY A 1030 4.38 6.47 -1.52
N VAL A 1031 5.49 7.13 -1.14
CA VAL A 1031 5.91 7.15 0.28
C VAL A 1031 4.92 7.91 1.18
N ALA A 1032 4.25 8.95 0.67
CA ALA A 1032 3.26 9.72 1.42
C ALA A 1032 1.91 9.00 1.53
N ASP A 1033 1.59 8.10 0.60
CA ASP A 1033 0.33 7.35 0.60
C ASP A 1033 0.37 6.10 1.48
N ASN A 1034 1.56 5.58 1.74
CA ASN A 1034 1.78 4.29 2.40
C ASN A 1034 2.24 4.44 3.84
N ILE A 1035 1.62 3.69 4.75
CA ILE A 1035 2.15 3.51 6.11
C ILE A 1035 3.09 2.30 6.05
N GLY A 1036 4.39 2.61 6.01
CA GLY A 1036 5.45 1.62 5.82
C GLY A 1036 5.62 0.65 6.97
N ALA A 1037 6.05 -0.55 6.61
CA ALA A 1037 6.48 -1.60 7.52
C ALA A 1037 8.00 -1.53 7.76
N ARG A 1038 8.48 -1.97 8.92
CA ARG A 1038 9.88 -1.73 9.33
C ARG A 1038 10.82 -2.81 8.79
N THR A 1039 11.82 -2.37 8.04
CA THR A 1039 12.97 -3.19 7.62
C THR A 1039 13.82 -3.61 8.83
N GLY A 1040 14.58 -4.69 8.68
CA GLY A 1040 15.22 -5.43 9.78
C GLY A 1040 16.31 -4.70 10.54
N SER A 1041 16.75 -5.34 11.64
CA SER A 1041 17.85 -4.85 12.46
C SER A 1041 19.16 -4.75 11.66
N ARG A 1042 20.05 -3.85 12.10
CA ARG A 1042 21.37 -3.56 11.51
C ARG A 1042 22.27 -4.80 11.38
N ASP A 1043 22.00 -5.82 12.19
CA ASP A 1043 22.86 -6.99 12.40
C ASP A 1043 22.49 -8.18 11.50
N CYS A 1044 21.42 -8.07 10.69
CA CYS A 1044 21.02 -9.12 9.75
C CYS A 1044 21.36 -8.74 8.31
N TYR A 1045 21.79 -9.73 7.52
CA TYR A 1045 21.97 -9.59 6.08
C TYR A 1045 20.68 -9.06 5.42
N ARG A 1046 20.77 -8.02 4.59
CA ARG A 1046 19.62 -7.46 3.84
C ARG A 1046 19.25 -8.36 2.68
N ARG A 1047 18.01 -8.81 2.62
CA ARG A 1047 17.58 -9.88 1.70
C ARG A 1047 16.81 -9.41 0.45
N HIS A 1048 16.39 -8.15 0.40
CA HIS A 1048 15.71 -7.56 -0.76
C HIS A 1048 16.61 -7.36 -2.00
N ASN A 1049 16.03 -7.38 -3.19
CA ASN A 1049 16.71 -6.95 -4.43
C ASN A 1049 16.65 -5.44 -4.69
N LEU A 1050 15.88 -4.71 -3.87
CA LEU A 1050 15.79 -3.25 -3.87
C LEU A 1050 16.37 -2.66 -2.57
N TRP A 1051 16.92 -1.45 -2.64
CA TRP A 1051 17.36 -0.72 -1.45
C TRP A 1051 16.20 -0.23 -0.59
N ILE A 1052 15.15 0.27 -1.25
CA ILE A 1052 13.92 0.74 -0.63
C ILE A 1052 12.75 0.03 -1.33
N PRO A 1053 12.17 -1.01 -0.70
CA PRO A 1053 11.06 -1.75 -1.30
C PRO A 1053 9.74 -0.95 -1.25
N PRO A 1054 8.74 -1.28 -2.09
CA PRO A 1054 7.45 -0.59 -2.12
C PRO A 1054 6.67 -0.61 -0.80
N SER A 1055 6.92 -1.61 0.05
CA SER A 1055 6.30 -1.76 1.39
C SER A 1055 6.77 -0.73 2.43
N VAL A 1056 7.78 0.07 2.09
CA VAL A 1056 8.25 1.20 2.91
C VAL A 1056 7.35 2.40 2.67
N GLY A 1057 7.15 3.21 3.70
CA GLY A 1057 6.23 4.34 3.69
C GLY A 1057 6.62 5.38 4.72
N TRP A 1058 5.82 6.43 4.89
CA TRP A 1058 6.23 7.59 5.68
C TRP A 1058 6.49 7.29 7.17
N SER A 1059 5.95 6.21 7.73
CA SER A 1059 6.16 5.81 9.14
C SER A 1059 7.57 5.32 9.43
N THR A 1060 8.29 4.79 8.45
CA THR A 1060 9.69 4.36 8.58
C THR A 1060 10.65 5.54 8.49
N LEU A 1061 10.23 6.62 7.82
CA LEU A 1061 11.04 7.82 7.61
C LEU A 1061 11.27 8.56 8.93
N ASP A 1062 12.46 9.14 9.06
CA ASP A 1062 12.78 10.12 10.08
C ASP A 1062 11.86 11.35 9.96
N ALA A 1063 11.54 11.98 11.08
CA ALA A 1063 10.68 13.16 11.13
C ALA A 1063 11.15 14.29 10.18
N ARG A 1064 12.47 14.45 9.98
CA ARG A 1064 13.03 15.43 9.04
C ARG A 1064 12.72 15.07 7.58
N ALA A 1065 12.89 13.79 7.21
CA ALA A 1065 12.55 13.29 5.89
C ALA A 1065 11.04 13.39 5.62
N GLN A 1066 10.19 13.07 6.61
CA GLN A 1066 8.74 13.24 6.51
C GLN A 1066 8.34 14.69 6.21
N CYS A 1067 8.95 15.67 6.90
CA CYS A 1067 8.68 17.08 6.64
C CYS A 1067 9.21 17.56 5.28
N LEU A 1068 10.39 17.08 4.86
CA LEU A 1068 10.96 17.43 3.57
C LEU A 1068 10.08 16.93 2.42
N VAL A 1069 9.69 15.64 2.43
CA VAL A 1069 8.78 15.06 1.43
C VAL A 1069 7.46 15.81 1.37
N ALA A 1070 6.90 16.17 2.52
CA ALA A 1070 5.63 16.88 2.57
C ALA A 1070 5.69 18.24 1.86
N ASP A 1071 6.75 19.01 2.08
CA ASP A 1071 6.91 20.33 1.44
C ASP A 1071 7.33 20.21 -0.03
N VAL A 1072 8.12 19.19 -0.40
CA VAL A 1072 8.44 18.85 -1.80
C VAL A 1072 7.16 18.50 -2.55
N LEU A 1073 6.28 17.66 -2.01
CA LEU A 1073 4.98 17.33 -2.62
C LEU A 1073 4.10 18.55 -2.82
N VAL A 1074 4.01 19.44 -1.83
CA VAL A 1074 3.25 20.69 -1.97
C VAL A 1074 3.82 21.54 -3.11
N MET A 1075 5.14 21.66 -3.21
CA MET A 1075 5.80 22.42 -4.26
C MET A 1075 5.59 21.82 -5.65
N LEU A 1076 5.70 20.49 -5.78
CA LEU A 1076 5.42 19.77 -7.03
C LEU A 1076 3.96 19.92 -7.46
N ASN A 1077 3.00 19.82 -6.52
CA ASN A 1077 1.59 20.02 -6.83
C ASN A 1077 1.27 21.46 -7.27
N LEU A 1078 1.99 22.46 -6.76
CA LEU A 1078 1.87 23.85 -7.20
C LEU A 1078 2.46 24.09 -8.60
N ILE A 1079 3.58 23.44 -8.91
CA ILE A 1079 4.27 23.54 -10.20
C ILE A 1079 3.52 22.76 -11.28
N GLU A 1080 3.17 21.50 -11.01
CA GLU A 1080 2.53 20.62 -11.99
C GLU A 1080 1.04 20.97 -12.16
N ARG A 1081 0.32 21.23 -11.06
CA ARG A 1081 -1.08 21.72 -10.97
C ARG A 1081 -2.10 21.10 -11.94
N ASP A 1082 -2.17 21.47 -13.20
CA ASP A 1082 -3.10 20.97 -14.21
C ASP A 1082 -2.45 20.01 -15.23
N GLY A 1083 -1.13 19.86 -15.16
CA GLY A 1083 -0.33 18.97 -16.00
C GLY A 1083 -0.15 19.47 -17.44
N HIS A 1084 -0.43 20.75 -17.72
CA HIS A 1084 -0.21 21.36 -19.03
C HIS A 1084 1.28 21.72 -19.22
N PRO A 1085 2.01 21.09 -20.16
CA PRO A 1085 3.47 21.14 -20.20
C PRO A 1085 4.07 22.54 -20.30
N ASP A 1086 3.49 23.43 -21.11
CA ASP A 1086 4.03 24.78 -21.29
C ASP A 1086 3.89 25.62 -20.01
N GLU A 1087 2.77 25.46 -19.28
CA GLU A 1087 2.55 26.15 -18.01
C GLU A 1087 3.42 25.58 -16.88
N VAL A 1088 3.66 24.25 -16.90
CA VAL A 1088 4.57 23.59 -15.95
C VAL A 1088 5.98 24.11 -16.11
N GLU A 1089 6.47 24.22 -17.35
CA GLU A 1089 7.82 24.71 -17.65
C GLU A 1089 8.00 26.17 -17.23
N GLU A 1090 7.00 27.02 -17.47
CA GLU A 1090 6.99 28.42 -17.03
C GLU A 1090 7.06 28.53 -15.50
N ARG A 1091 6.27 27.72 -14.78
CA ARG A 1091 6.28 27.67 -13.31
C ARG A 1091 7.60 27.12 -12.75
N MET A 1092 8.20 26.11 -13.38
CA MET A 1092 9.53 25.62 -13.04
C MET A 1092 10.59 26.72 -13.22
N THR A 1093 10.55 27.44 -14.34
CA THR A 1093 11.47 28.54 -14.61
C THR A 1093 11.36 29.65 -13.55
N ARG A 1094 10.14 30.01 -13.14
CA ARG A 1094 9.92 30.93 -12.01
C ARG A 1094 10.47 30.40 -10.68
N ALA A 1095 10.38 29.09 -10.44
CA ALA A 1095 10.87 28.46 -9.22
C ALA A 1095 12.42 28.40 -9.13
N GLU A 1096 13.11 28.37 -10.28
CA GLU A 1096 14.58 28.30 -10.35
C GLU A 1096 15.27 29.67 -10.46
N GLN A 1097 14.52 30.78 -10.34
CA GLN A 1097 15.08 32.12 -10.47
C GLN A 1097 16.23 32.40 -9.47
N PRO A 1098 17.35 33.00 -9.91
CA PRO A 1098 18.46 33.35 -9.03
C PRO A 1098 18.06 34.30 -7.90
N GLY A 1099 18.61 34.10 -6.70
CA GLY A 1099 18.46 35.02 -5.54
C GLY A 1099 17.29 34.73 -4.60
N THR A 1100 16.27 33.99 -5.02
CA THR A 1100 15.13 33.58 -4.18
C THR A 1100 14.95 32.07 -4.22
N SER A 1101 15.27 31.38 -3.12
CA SER A 1101 15.34 29.91 -3.13
C SER A 1101 14.02 29.20 -2.83
N LEU A 1102 13.13 29.77 -2.01
CA LEU A 1102 11.82 29.17 -1.73
C LEU A 1102 10.70 30.22 -1.78
N PRO A 1103 9.50 29.84 -2.24
CA PRO A 1103 8.33 30.72 -2.18
C PRO A 1103 8.03 31.18 -0.74
N PRO A 1104 7.58 32.43 -0.54
CA PRO A 1104 7.09 32.90 0.75
C PRO A 1104 5.96 32.03 1.30
N CYS A 1105 5.15 31.44 0.40
CA CYS A 1105 4.06 30.55 0.77
C CYS A 1105 4.50 29.21 1.37
N ILE A 1106 5.77 28.81 1.19
CA ILE A 1106 6.34 27.59 1.78
C ILE A 1106 7.14 27.92 3.05
N SER A 1107 7.94 28.99 2.98
CA SER A 1107 8.89 29.37 4.03
C SER A 1107 8.29 30.23 5.15
N GLY A 1108 7.36 31.13 4.83
CA GLY A 1108 6.91 32.21 5.71
C GLY A 1108 5.43 32.16 6.11
N ASP A 1109 4.51 32.16 5.15
CA ASP A 1109 3.06 32.17 5.42
C ASP A 1109 2.29 31.31 4.40
N ARG A 1110 1.61 30.25 4.85
CA ARG A 1110 0.81 29.34 4.00
C ARG A 1110 -0.60 29.86 3.69
N GLY A 1111 -1.04 30.97 4.26
CA GLY A 1111 -2.36 31.56 4.03
C GLY A 1111 -2.74 31.71 2.55
N PRO A 1112 -1.86 32.25 1.69
CA PRO A 1112 -2.06 32.35 0.23
C PRO A 1112 -2.43 31.04 -0.48
N LEU A 1113 -2.01 29.87 0.06
CA LEU A 1113 -2.28 28.59 -0.58
C LEU A 1113 -3.77 28.23 -0.61
N ARG A 1114 -4.57 28.75 0.34
CA ARG A 1114 -6.03 28.49 0.43
C ARG A 1114 -6.42 27.01 0.11
N PRO A 1115 -5.88 26.01 0.83
CA PRO A 1115 -6.07 24.60 0.49
C PRO A 1115 -7.53 24.12 0.59
N GLY A 1116 -8.44 24.91 1.18
CA GLY A 1116 -9.88 24.62 1.25
C GLY A 1116 -10.66 24.77 -0.06
N LEU A 1117 -10.07 25.29 -1.14
CA LEU A 1117 -10.74 25.48 -2.44
C LEU A 1117 -11.25 24.14 -3.01
N ARG A 1118 -12.53 24.11 -3.41
CA ARG A 1118 -13.19 22.97 -4.07
C ARG A 1118 -13.27 23.21 -5.58
N ALA A 1119 -13.21 22.14 -6.37
CA ALA A 1119 -13.55 22.24 -7.79
C ALA A 1119 -15.04 22.59 -7.93
N GLY A 1120 -15.36 23.70 -8.60
CA GLY A 1120 -16.73 24.07 -8.98
C GLY A 1120 -16.92 23.97 -10.49
N MET A 1121 -18.13 24.26 -11.00
CA MET A 1121 -18.43 24.36 -12.44
C MET A 1121 -17.80 25.58 -13.14
N GLY A 1122 -16.90 26.31 -12.47
CA GLY A 1122 -16.18 27.48 -13.01
C GLY A 1122 -14.69 27.21 -13.21
N ASP A 1123 -14.04 28.05 -14.00
CA ASP A 1123 -12.59 27.94 -14.25
C ASP A 1123 -11.79 28.02 -12.94
N PRO A 1124 -10.78 27.16 -12.75
CA PRO A 1124 -9.96 27.19 -11.54
C PRO A 1124 -9.23 28.53 -11.41
N PRO A 1125 -9.06 29.08 -10.18
CA PRO A 1125 -8.45 30.40 -9.97
C PRO A 1125 -7.05 30.43 -10.57
N THR A 1126 -6.72 31.47 -11.33
CA THR A 1126 -5.45 31.60 -12.04
C THR A 1126 -4.26 31.51 -11.08
N PRO A 1127 -3.16 30.83 -11.47
CA PRO A 1127 -1.91 30.88 -10.70
C PRO A 1127 -1.47 32.34 -10.49
N GLY A 1128 -1.04 32.66 -9.27
CA GLY A 1128 -0.62 34.01 -8.86
C GLY A 1128 -1.73 34.84 -8.22
N ALA A 1129 -3.02 34.51 -8.39
CA ALA A 1129 -4.14 35.36 -7.98
C ALA A 1129 -4.23 35.62 -6.47
N THR A 1130 -3.64 34.76 -5.64
CA THR A 1130 -3.68 34.86 -4.17
C THR A 1130 -2.30 35.06 -3.55
N CYS A 1131 -1.27 35.20 -4.38
CA CYS A 1131 0.08 35.43 -3.91
C CYS A 1131 0.18 36.74 -3.11
N LEU A 1132 1.17 36.80 -2.21
CA LEU A 1132 1.56 38.05 -1.58
C LEU A 1132 2.00 39.07 -2.65
N PRO A 1133 1.79 40.38 -2.41
CA PRO A 1133 2.39 41.43 -3.24
C PRO A 1133 3.90 41.16 -3.40
N ASP A 1134 4.42 41.31 -4.62
CA ASP A 1134 5.82 41.08 -5.00
C ASP A 1134 6.31 39.61 -5.02
N CYS A 1135 5.42 38.63 -4.89
CA CYS A 1135 5.79 37.22 -5.03
C CYS A 1135 6.11 36.85 -6.49
N LYS A 1136 7.40 36.79 -6.82
CA LYS A 1136 7.92 36.43 -8.16
C LYS A 1136 7.55 35.02 -8.63
N PHE A 1137 7.18 34.12 -7.71
CA PHE A 1137 6.89 32.72 -8.01
C PHE A 1137 5.51 32.51 -8.67
N GLN A 1138 4.51 33.34 -8.31
CA GLN A 1138 3.14 33.27 -8.87
C GLN A 1138 2.48 31.87 -8.82
N LEU A 1139 2.74 31.08 -7.78
CA LEU A 1139 2.26 29.69 -7.68
C LEU A 1139 0.90 29.53 -6.96
N CYS A 1140 0.46 30.52 -6.16
CA CYS A 1140 -0.74 30.40 -5.33
C CYS A 1140 -2.02 30.77 -6.10
N PRO A 1141 -3.18 30.15 -5.83
CA PRO A 1141 -3.46 29.24 -4.72
C PRO A 1141 -3.11 27.79 -5.04
N TYR A 1142 -3.13 26.94 -4.01
CA TYR A 1142 -3.04 25.49 -4.15
C TYR A 1142 -4.18 24.97 -5.05
N PRO A 1143 -3.92 23.97 -5.93
CA PRO A 1143 -4.92 23.53 -6.89
C PRO A 1143 -6.25 23.10 -6.24
N PRO A 1144 -7.40 23.35 -6.89
CA PRO A 1144 -8.67 22.80 -6.44
C PRO A 1144 -8.65 21.27 -6.36
N ARG A 1145 -9.54 20.70 -5.55
CA ARG A 1145 -9.61 19.26 -5.34
C ARG A 1145 -9.77 18.48 -6.65
N GLY A 1146 -9.02 17.39 -6.80
CA GLY A 1146 -9.09 16.52 -7.98
C GLY A 1146 -8.28 17.01 -9.19
N CYS A 1147 -7.85 18.27 -9.19
CA CYS A 1147 -6.99 18.87 -10.21
C CYS A 1147 -5.51 18.78 -9.80
N VAL A 1148 -5.02 17.59 -9.43
CA VAL A 1148 -3.62 17.40 -9.01
C VAL A 1148 -3.02 16.18 -9.76
N PRO A 1149 -1.97 16.36 -10.59
CA PRO A 1149 -1.36 15.31 -11.40
C PRO A 1149 -0.80 14.15 -10.58
N ARG A 1150 -0.17 14.44 -9.44
CA ARG A 1150 0.32 13.42 -8.49
C ARG A 1150 -0.75 12.94 -7.51
N GLY A 1151 -1.98 13.42 -7.61
CA GLY A 1151 -3.07 13.09 -6.70
C GLY A 1151 -3.04 13.86 -5.38
N GLU A 1152 -4.11 13.75 -4.60
CA GLU A 1152 -4.25 14.44 -3.31
C GLU A 1152 -3.35 13.80 -2.24
N ILE A 1153 -2.87 14.61 -1.30
CA ILE A 1153 -2.11 14.12 -0.14
C ILE A 1153 -3.11 13.51 0.86
N ARG A 1154 -2.90 12.24 1.24
CA ARG A 1154 -3.85 11.50 2.10
C ARG A 1154 -3.96 12.10 3.51
N GLU A 1155 -5.16 12.01 4.10
CA GLU A 1155 -5.43 12.50 5.46
C GLU A 1155 -4.44 11.94 6.50
N PRO A 1156 -4.14 10.62 6.58
CA PRO A 1156 -3.19 10.08 7.55
C PRO A 1156 -1.83 10.79 7.55
N PHE A 1157 -1.27 11.09 6.37
CA PHE A 1157 0.01 11.79 6.25
C PHE A 1157 -0.10 13.27 6.66
N CYS A 1158 -1.19 13.96 6.30
CA CYS A 1158 -1.43 15.34 6.76
C CYS A 1158 -1.54 15.42 8.30
N ARG A 1159 -2.22 14.44 8.92
CA ARG A 1159 -2.29 14.32 10.39
C ARG A 1159 -0.92 14.00 10.98
N GLN A 1160 -0.09 13.23 10.28
CA GLN A 1160 1.29 13.00 10.66
C GLN A 1160 2.09 14.29 10.74
N GLN A 1161 1.99 15.16 9.74
CA GLN A 1161 2.65 16.46 9.78
C GLN A 1161 2.20 17.31 10.99
N GLN A 1162 0.92 17.24 11.39
CA GLN A 1162 0.44 17.90 12.61
C GLN A 1162 1.04 17.32 13.91
N ALA A 1163 1.28 16.00 13.95
CA ALA A 1163 1.83 15.33 15.14
C ALA A 1163 3.32 15.58 15.34
N LEU A 1164 4.06 15.84 14.26
CA LEU A 1164 5.47 16.26 14.34
C LEU A 1164 5.64 17.64 15.00
N LEU A 1165 4.58 18.46 15.01
CA LEU A 1165 4.57 19.76 15.68
C LEU A 1165 4.53 19.62 17.22
N PRO A 1166 5.03 20.62 17.98
CA PRO A 1166 4.88 20.70 19.44
C PRO A 1166 3.45 20.42 19.95
N GLY A 1167 3.29 19.75 21.10
CA GLY A 1167 1.97 19.46 21.69
C GLY A 1167 1.20 20.71 22.18
N ARG A 1168 -0.14 20.61 22.25
CA ARG A 1168 -1.13 21.69 22.42
C ARG A 1168 -0.75 22.77 23.44
N MET A 1169 -0.50 22.43 24.70
CA MET A 1169 -0.09 23.40 25.74
C MET A 1169 1.22 24.12 25.41
N ARG A 1170 2.19 23.40 24.83
CA ARG A 1170 3.48 23.97 24.42
C ARG A 1170 3.42 24.72 23.08
N ARG A 1171 2.25 24.78 22.40
CA ARG A 1171 2.01 25.64 21.22
C ARG A 1171 1.63 27.07 21.62
N HIS A 1172 1.22 27.27 22.87
CA HIS A 1172 0.78 28.57 23.41
C HIS A 1172 1.90 29.30 24.18
N LEU A 1173 2.97 28.60 24.58
CA LEU A 1173 4.10 29.16 25.35
C LEU A 1173 5.29 29.51 24.43
N PRO A 1174 5.90 30.70 24.55
CA PRO A 1174 7.15 31.03 23.86
C PRO A 1174 8.27 30.11 24.34
N ARG A 1175 9.00 29.46 23.42
CA ARG A 1175 10.11 28.57 23.75
C ARG A 1175 11.45 29.24 23.54
N LEU A 1176 12.28 29.21 24.57
CA LEU A 1176 13.65 29.74 24.54
C LEU A 1176 14.72 28.76 24.03
N LEU A 1177 14.45 27.44 23.90
CA LEU A 1177 15.55 26.45 23.80
C LEU A 1177 15.59 25.50 22.58
N HIS A 1178 14.47 25.12 21.90
CA HIS A 1178 14.57 24.21 20.74
C HIS A 1178 13.49 24.39 19.66
N ARG A 1179 13.94 24.57 18.40
CA ARG A 1179 13.13 24.58 17.17
C ARG A 1179 12.65 23.16 16.83
N LYS A 1180 11.33 22.99 16.69
CA LYS A 1180 10.69 21.75 16.19
C LYS A 1180 10.13 21.88 14.77
N THR A 1181 10.13 23.08 14.18
CA THR A 1181 9.78 23.27 12.76
C THR A 1181 11.00 23.02 11.86
N PRO A 1182 10.78 22.65 10.58
CA PRO A 1182 11.87 22.52 9.61
C PRO A 1182 12.71 23.80 9.50
N SER A 1183 13.99 23.67 9.15
CA SER A 1183 14.97 24.77 9.16
C SER A 1183 14.66 25.89 8.16
N TRP A 1184 13.93 25.58 7.08
CA TRP A 1184 13.45 26.53 6.06
C TRP A 1184 12.09 27.16 6.39
N VAL A 1185 11.39 26.70 7.45
CA VAL A 1185 10.03 27.17 7.81
C VAL A 1185 10.07 28.13 9.01
N GLY A 1186 9.84 29.41 8.77
CA GLY A 1186 9.83 30.50 9.77
C GLY A 1186 8.47 30.81 10.41
N MET A 1187 7.39 30.18 9.93
CA MET A 1187 5.99 30.46 10.33
C MET A 1187 5.62 30.00 11.75
N ARG A 1188 4.48 30.49 12.27
CA ARG A 1188 4.01 30.08 13.59
C ARG A 1188 3.49 28.65 13.54
N VAL A 1189 3.74 27.88 14.61
CA VAL A 1189 3.28 26.48 14.73
C VAL A 1189 1.76 26.36 14.59
N ARG A 1190 1.00 27.35 15.06
CA ARG A 1190 -0.47 27.37 14.94
C ARG A 1190 -0.95 27.48 13.49
N GLU A 1191 -0.29 28.31 12.68
CA GLU A 1191 -0.62 28.49 11.26
C GLU A 1191 -0.33 27.23 10.46
N LEU A 1192 0.82 26.59 10.73
CA LEU A 1192 1.19 25.32 10.11
C LEU A 1192 0.23 24.18 10.49
N ASP A 1193 -0.20 24.12 11.75
CA ASP A 1193 -1.20 23.15 12.22
C ASP A 1193 -2.55 23.35 11.51
N ALA A 1194 -2.99 24.60 11.36
CA ALA A 1194 -4.23 24.94 10.65
C ALA A 1194 -4.16 24.61 9.15
N PHE A 1195 -3.02 24.86 8.49
CA PHE A 1195 -2.79 24.47 7.10
C PHE A 1195 -2.96 22.96 6.90
N TRP A 1196 -2.27 22.15 7.70
CA TRP A 1196 -2.36 20.70 7.60
C TRP A 1196 -3.75 20.16 7.99
N GLN A 1197 -4.49 20.87 8.85
CA GLN A 1197 -5.89 20.55 9.15
C GLN A 1197 -6.79 20.71 7.92
N GLN A 1198 -6.58 21.78 7.14
CA GLN A 1198 -7.32 22.03 5.90
C GLN A 1198 -6.93 21.03 4.81
N MET A 1199 -5.63 20.71 4.67
CA MET A 1199 -5.14 19.68 3.74
C MET A 1199 -5.73 18.30 4.05
N ALA A 1200 -5.76 17.90 5.33
CA ALA A 1200 -6.43 16.69 5.79
C ALA A 1200 -7.94 16.67 5.45
N GLY A 1201 -8.55 17.85 5.27
CA GLY A 1201 -9.94 18.00 4.87
C GLY A 1201 -10.22 17.76 3.39
N ARG A 1202 -9.19 17.63 2.55
CA ARG A 1202 -9.34 17.56 1.09
C ARG A 1202 -9.80 16.19 0.57
N THR A 1203 -9.39 15.11 1.23
CA THR A 1203 -9.68 13.73 0.84
C THR A 1203 -11.03 13.21 1.35
N ARG A 1204 -12.00 14.10 1.65
CA ARG A 1204 -13.21 13.78 2.43
C ARG A 1204 -14.52 13.75 1.63
N ASN A 1205 -14.51 14.22 0.38
CA ASN A 1205 -15.71 14.40 -0.44
C ASN A 1205 -15.40 14.12 -1.90
#